data_AF-A0A356M5D3-F1
#
_entry.id   AF-A0A356M5D3-F1
#
_cell.length_a   1.000
_cell.length_b   1.000
_cell.length_c   1.000
_cell.angle_alpha   90.00
_cell.angle_beta   90.00
_cell.angle_gamma   90.00
#
_symmetry.space_group_name_H-M   'P 1'
#
loop_
_entity.id
_entity.type
_entity.pdbx_description
1 polymer ?
#
loop_
_entity_poly.entity_id
_entity_poly.type
_entity_poly.pdbx_seq_one_letter_code
_entity_poly.pdbx_strand_id
1 'polypeptide(L)'
;MIIFAPANGKIRRSIMLMSSPNRDDLINLAGKIRTAPASKPELLAPAGNLEILKIAVNNGADAVYLGASRFSARGSAENFSLKELAEGLAYAHQRSVRVYLALNTLIADSEGQAALELAAAAYTEGIDAVIVQDVGLAAALQRSLPVLPLHASTQMTLADQESLQAAARLGIKRIILPRELSGPEIRELTAQARRLGIETEVFIHGALCVCYSGQCLLSSLIGGRSGNRGSCAQPCRLPWILRGQEQRSLPAEKSGIKAHTGDSAAGLATGSMAVPWLSPRDQCLLDYLPGLWQSGVSSLKIEGRLRSGAYVGQATSAYRAALDRLDIISDDTGDFSDPAANQEGRNRLLQAFNRGGSFTDRYISGRAQKDFLSGSPAGSFGVALGAVAGCEPGQGALLVEPDPEWPFADGPARGDVLAVRRIGADQEIASAPIGDIGSEKGLLLIRGFHPDILSRFMIGDRVYRMTERRVEQEVREADQGRTDVIISIKGDATAGAVTLTASAVCGIRPNPKGQTAVTTSLAAEPVAALFPERVAQQLGKSGGTPFKVISVNQDGPVHLSIGQLNHLRRQTLADLADALVNSCRGTLPADFTAGWPTLANSQPRIRPTGAAGAKLGQVSAYWLNLPPEPEQAACGASIHYLPLYSLSEPDAAGWIRRLRQIESDSAIMAWLPPITTGLAGRLRPELLSRLLDWGLDGLCCGHPGLDYLAAPLEDKRKLILSADTGANIYNQETLNYYAAIGAEIASPSPELSIAQLRELQPAAAGCGITLEIPLYGRLRAMSSRFCPIGQNLPGCRICRKTVGNGGGPDQADLFYLEDQQRRQFPLLPHPRICCSEIFSHDLLSAAAAAGNLLEQRESAGLAQWSRPILRLYFLQETPDECRLLTGLAHRLHQAADPESRGQIAGRFRILTAQIAARLGCGIRTGQDRQTGNLEDIDT
;
A
#
# COMPACT_ATOMS: atom_id res chain seq x y z
N MET A 1 -8.73 -48.23 4.97
CA MET A 1 -8.94 -47.16 5.97
C MET A 1 -10.43 -46.90 6.08
N ILE A 2 -11.03 -47.01 7.27
CA ILE A 2 -12.42 -46.57 7.50
C ILE A 2 -12.32 -45.11 7.95
N ILE A 3 -12.82 -44.18 7.14
CA ILE A 3 -12.82 -42.75 7.44
C ILE A 3 -14.19 -42.41 8.06
N PHE A 4 -14.19 -41.86 9.27
CA PHE A 4 -15.38 -41.26 9.88
C PHE A 4 -15.39 -39.77 9.57
N ALA A 5 -16.47 -39.28 8.95
CA ALA A 5 -16.79 -37.86 8.86
C ALA A 5 -18.05 -37.58 9.73
N PRO A 6 -18.15 -36.44 10.42
CA PRO A 6 -19.36 -36.10 11.14
C PRO A 6 -20.40 -35.57 10.15
N ALA A 7 -21.55 -36.24 10.05
CA ALA A 7 -22.71 -35.71 9.35
C ALA A 7 -24.00 -36.15 10.05
N ASN A 8 -24.92 -35.20 10.18
CA ASN A 8 -26.20 -35.30 10.86
C ASN A 8 -26.99 -36.57 10.48
N GLY A 9 -27.29 -37.37 11.51
CA GLY A 9 -28.34 -38.39 11.58
C GLY A 9 -28.87 -39.02 10.29
N LYS A 10 -28.13 -39.98 9.69
CA LYS A 10 -28.62 -41.27 9.14
C LYS A 10 -27.48 -41.98 8.39
N ILE A 11 -27.06 -43.13 8.91
CA ILE A 11 -25.97 -43.95 8.36
C ILE A 11 -26.46 -44.67 7.09
N ARG A 12 -25.87 -44.38 5.92
CA ARG A 12 -25.82 -45.33 4.78
C ARG A 12 -24.40 -45.90 4.69
N ARG A 13 -24.27 -47.22 4.90
CA ARG A 13 -23.02 -47.96 4.70
C ARG A 13 -22.91 -48.33 3.23
N SER A 14 -21.95 -47.74 2.51
CA SER A 14 -21.49 -48.23 1.21
C SER A 14 -20.03 -48.63 1.36
N ILE A 15 -19.75 -49.94 1.40
CA ILE A 15 -18.38 -50.46 1.37
C ILE A 15 -17.99 -50.62 -0.09
N MET A 16 -17.11 -49.75 -0.60
CA MET A 16 -16.45 -49.95 -1.88
C MET A 16 -15.02 -50.39 -1.61
N LEU A 17 -14.73 -51.68 -1.84
CA LEU A 17 -13.37 -52.22 -1.84
C LEU A 17 -12.70 -51.78 -3.14
N MET A 18 -11.84 -50.76 -3.07
CA MET A 18 -10.87 -50.48 -4.14
C MET A 18 -9.47 -50.88 -3.67
N SER A 19 -8.76 -51.59 -4.53
CA SER A 19 -7.34 -51.91 -4.43
C SER A 19 -6.49 -50.67 -4.18
N SER A 20 -5.48 -50.80 -3.31
CA SER A 20 -4.57 -49.74 -2.81
C SER A 20 -4.39 -48.53 -3.73
N PRO A 21 -4.79 -47.31 -3.31
CA PRO A 21 -4.49 -46.10 -4.06
C PRO A 21 -2.99 -45.77 -3.96
N ASN A 22 -2.40 -45.33 -5.07
CA ASN A 22 -1.01 -44.88 -5.08
C ASN A 22 -0.87 -43.55 -4.29
N ARG A 23 0.34 -43.25 -3.79
CA ARG A 23 0.63 -42.05 -2.99
C ARG A 23 0.18 -40.76 -3.66
N ASP A 24 0.27 -40.70 -4.99
CA ASP A 24 -0.14 -39.53 -5.79
C ASP A 24 -1.66 -39.36 -5.86
N ASP A 25 -2.44 -40.45 -5.82
CA ASP A 25 -3.91 -40.39 -5.75
C ASP A 25 -4.39 -39.94 -4.37
N LEU A 26 -3.69 -40.36 -3.31
CA LEU A 26 -3.95 -39.87 -1.95
C LEU A 26 -3.57 -38.41 -1.76
N ILE A 27 -2.49 -37.93 -2.39
CA ILE A 27 -2.11 -36.50 -2.42
C ILE A 27 -3.13 -35.69 -3.22
N ASN A 28 -3.62 -36.21 -4.35
CA ASN A 28 -4.68 -35.56 -5.15
C ASN A 28 -6.04 -35.55 -4.45
N LEU A 29 -6.38 -36.60 -3.68
CA LEU A 29 -7.62 -36.66 -2.91
C LEU A 29 -7.54 -35.79 -1.64
N ALA A 30 -6.40 -35.77 -0.95
CA ALA A 30 -6.14 -34.84 0.16
C ALA A 30 -6.10 -33.38 -0.31
N GLY A 31 -5.66 -33.12 -1.56
CA GLY A 31 -5.72 -31.79 -2.19
C GLY A 31 -7.13 -31.33 -2.58
N LYS A 32 -8.10 -32.26 -2.67
CA LYS A 32 -9.52 -31.96 -2.97
C LYS A 32 -10.38 -31.79 -1.71
N ILE A 33 -9.95 -32.26 -0.54
CA ILE A 33 -10.60 -31.93 0.74
C ILE A 33 -10.09 -30.56 1.19
N ARG A 34 -10.51 -29.50 0.49
CA ARG A 34 -10.29 -28.12 0.93
C ARG A 34 -11.34 -27.79 1.99
N THR A 35 -11.02 -28.00 3.27
CA THR A 35 -11.76 -27.31 4.33
C THR A 35 -11.48 -25.82 4.18
N ALA A 36 -12.50 -25.03 3.84
CA ALA A 36 -12.41 -23.58 3.93
C ALA A 36 -11.89 -23.20 5.34
N PRO A 37 -11.12 -22.11 5.50
CA PRO A 37 -10.76 -21.65 6.83
C PRO A 37 -12.02 -21.45 7.67
N ALA A 38 -12.01 -21.97 8.90
CA ALA A 38 -13.20 -22.05 9.75
C ALA A 38 -13.82 -20.69 10.12
N SER A 39 -13.12 -19.57 9.87
CA SER A 39 -13.59 -18.21 10.13
C SER A 39 -13.55 -17.35 8.86
N LYS A 40 -14.52 -16.44 8.74
CA LYS A 40 -14.50 -15.38 7.72
C LYS A 40 -13.32 -14.44 7.94
N PRO A 41 -12.85 -13.77 6.87
CA PRO A 41 -11.87 -12.69 7.02
C PRO A 41 -12.49 -11.48 7.73
N GLU A 42 -11.66 -10.75 8.46
CA GLU A 42 -11.99 -9.44 9.04
C GLU A 42 -12.31 -8.41 7.96
N LEU A 43 -13.37 -7.63 8.14
CA LEU A 43 -13.62 -6.42 7.36
C LEU A 43 -12.97 -5.19 8.01
N LEU A 44 -11.90 -4.69 7.41
CA LEU A 44 -11.14 -3.54 7.89
C LEU A 44 -11.52 -2.25 7.14
N ALA A 45 -12.14 -1.31 7.84
CA ALA A 45 -12.57 -0.02 7.30
C ALA A 45 -11.60 1.14 7.66
N PRO A 46 -11.49 2.18 6.80
CA PRO A 46 -10.69 3.36 7.10
C PRO A 46 -11.43 4.35 8.01
N ALA A 47 -10.70 5.03 8.89
CA ALA A 47 -11.22 6.19 9.64
C ALA A 47 -10.28 7.39 9.49
N GLY A 48 -10.81 8.48 8.93
CA GLY A 48 -10.09 9.76 8.79
C GLY A 48 -10.16 10.64 10.04
N ASN A 49 -11.24 10.50 10.80
CA ASN A 49 -11.52 11.19 12.07
C ASN A 49 -12.49 10.34 12.92
N LEU A 50 -12.84 10.84 14.10
CA LEU A 50 -13.69 10.14 15.06
C LEU A 50 -15.13 9.92 14.57
N GLU A 51 -15.73 10.86 13.83
CA GLU A 51 -17.06 10.68 13.24
C GLU A 51 -17.06 9.49 12.27
N ILE A 52 -16.08 9.45 11.37
CA ILE A 52 -15.95 8.39 10.37
C ILE A 52 -15.66 7.04 11.04
N LEU A 53 -14.91 7.00 12.14
CA LEU A 53 -14.73 5.78 12.95
C LEU A 53 -16.08 5.24 13.44
N LYS A 54 -16.91 6.11 14.03
CA LYS A 54 -18.24 5.73 14.53
C LYS A 54 -19.13 5.24 13.39
N ILE A 55 -19.09 5.90 12.23
CA ILE A 55 -19.80 5.47 11.01
C ILE A 55 -19.32 4.09 10.55
N ALA A 56 -18.01 3.86 10.43
CA ALA A 56 -17.45 2.58 9.99
C ALA A 56 -17.89 1.43 10.90
N VAL A 57 -17.74 1.60 12.21
CA VAL A 57 -18.19 0.64 13.24
C VAL A 57 -19.67 0.34 13.07
N ASN A 58 -20.50 1.38 13.03
CA ASN A 58 -21.95 1.24 12.96
C ASN A 58 -22.47 0.65 11.64
N ASN A 59 -21.66 0.64 10.59
CA ASN A 59 -21.98 0.02 9.29
C ASN A 59 -21.37 -1.38 9.13
N GLY A 60 -20.89 -1.99 10.22
CA GLY A 60 -20.50 -3.40 10.24
C GLY A 60 -19.01 -3.68 10.02
N ALA A 61 -18.13 -2.73 10.31
CA ALA A 61 -16.69 -2.99 10.33
C ALA A 61 -16.31 -3.92 11.50
N ASP A 62 -15.47 -4.93 11.23
CA ASP A 62 -14.88 -5.80 12.26
C ASP A 62 -13.61 -5.15 12.86
N ALA A 63 -12.97 -4.27 12.09
CA ALA A 63 -11.88 -3.43 12.53
C ALA A 63 -11.84 -2.10 11.78
N VAL A 64 -11.18 -1.11 12.39
CA VAL A 64 -10.90 0.20 11.79
C VAL A 64 -9.41 0.50 11.83
N TYR A 65 -8.90 1.18 10.79
CA TYR A 65 -7.54 1.74 10.82
C TYR A 65 -7.55 3.26 10.67
N LEU A 66 -6.70 3.92 11.45
CA LEU A 66 -6.64 5.38 11.56
C LEU A 66 -5.19 5.87 11.60
N GLY A 67 -4.99 7.18 11.42
CA GLY A 67 -3.69 7.83 11.64
C GLY A 67 -3.74 8.76 12.85
N ALA A 68 -2.59 8.92 13.51
CA ALA A 68 -2.36 10.02 14.45
C ALA A 68 -1.92 11.28 13.70
N SER A 69 -1.81 12.39 14.43
CA SER A 69 -1.38 13.69 13.88
C SER A 69 0.00 13.68 13.21
N ARG A 70 0.87 12.71 13.54
CA ARG A 70 2.20 12.52 12.94
C ARG A 70 2.40 11.08 12.47
N PHE A 71 3.37 10.90 11.58
CA PHE A 71 3.87 9.59 11.10
C PHE A 71 2.87 8.71 10.33
N SER A 72 1.81 9.32 9.78
CA SER A 72 0.80 8.66 8.95
C SER A 72 0.98 9.01 7.46
N ALA A 73 0.90 8.02 6.57
CA ALA A 73 1.02 8.21 5.12
C ALA A 73 -0.14 9.02 4.47
N ARG A 74 -1.07 9.53 5.27
CA ARG A 74 -2.16 10.44 4.89
C ARG A 74 -2.14 11.65 5.82
N GLY A 75 -1.03 12.39 5.82
CA GLY A 75 -0.84 13.54 6.70
C GLY A 75 -1.84 14.68 6.48
N SER A 76 -2.52 14.71 5.33
CA SER A 76 -3.59 15.66 5.04
C SER A 76 -4.98 15.24 5.54
N ALA A 77 -5.13 14.05 6.11
CA ALA A 77 -6.35 13.69 6.83
C ALA A 77 -6.41 14.50 8.14
N GLU A 78 -7.61 14.67 8.69
CA GLU A 78 -7.80 15.31 10.00
C GLU A 78 -6.98 14.58 11.07
N ASN A 79 -6.99 13.24 11.02
CA ASN A 79 -6.26 12.35 11.93
C ASN A 79 -6.66 12.56 13.40
N PHE A 80 -6.18 11.68 14.28
CA PHE A 80 -6.59 11.66 15.69
C PHE A 80 -5.54 12.31 16.59
N SER A 81 -5.99 13.16 17.51
CA SER A 81 -5.23 13.47 18.73
C SER A 81 -5.21 12.25 19.67
N LEU A 82 -4.32 12.24 20.67
CA LEU A 82 -4.30 11.15 21.67
C LEU A 82 -5.63 11.04 22.44
N LYS A 83 -6.30 12.17 22.69
CA LYS A 83 -7.61 12.18 23.36
C LYS A 83 -8.70 11.54 22.49
N GLU A 84 -8.78 11.93 21.23
CA GLU A 84 -9.74 11.35 20.29
C GLU A 84 -9.43 9.88 20.00
N LEU A 85 -8.15 9.49 20.01
CA LEU A 85 -7.73 8.10 19.89
C LEU A 85 -8.28 7.27 21.07
N ALA A 86 -8.13 7.75 22.31
CA ALA A 86 -8.67 7.09 23.48
C ALA A 86 -10.22 6.98 23.42
N GLU A 87 -10.91 8.05 22.99
CA GLU A 87 -12.37 8.00 22.79
C GLU A 87 -12.77 6.99 21.70
N GLY A 88 -12.06 6.99 20.57
CA GLY A 88 -12.30 6.08 19.46
C GLY A 88 -12.06 4.62 19.83
N LEU A 89 -10.99 4.32 20.58
CA LEU A 89 -10.68 3.00 21.13
C LEU A 89 -11.80 2.52 22.05
N ALA A 90 -12.21 3.35 23.02
CA ALA A 90 -13.31 3.01 23.92
C ALA A 90 -14.61 2.72 23.15
N TYR A 91 -14.96 3.57 22.17
CA TYR A 91 -16.16 3.38 21.35
C TYR A 91 -16.15 2.07 20.55
N ALA A 92 -15.01 1.75 19.92
CA ALA A 92 -14.82 0.58 19.09
C ALA A 92 -14.77 -0.71 19.92
N HIS A 93 -14.02 -0.74 21.02
CA HIS A 93 -13.89 -1.92 21.88
C HIS A 93 -15.19 -2.29 22.61
N GLN A 94 -15.98 -1.30 23.03
CA GLN A 94 -17.34 -1.55 23.54
C GLN A 94 -18.26 -2.26 22.53
N ARG A 95 -17.89 -2.18 21.25
CA ARG A 95 -18.58 -2.74 20.08
C ARG A 95 -17.82 -3.91 19.45
N SER A 96 -16.81 -4.42 20.14
CA SER A 96 -15.99 -5.56 19.67
C SER A 96 -15.30 -5.30 18.33
N VAL A 97 -14.96 -4.04 18.05
CA VAL A 97 -14.25 -3.63 16.85
C VAL A 97 -12.79 -3.33 17.20
N ARG A 98 -11.87 -3.92 16.45
CA ARG A 98 -10.42 -3.68 16.64
C ARG A 98 -9.98 -2.36 16.02
N VAL A 99 -8.94 -1.75 16.56
CA VAL A 99 -8.40 -0.46 16.08
C VAL A 99 -6.91 -0.59 15.79
N TYR A 100 -6.52 -0.25 14.56
CA TYR A 100 -5.13 -0.29 14.10
C TYR A 100 -4.60 1.13 13.83
N LEU A 101 -3.45 1.46 14.41
CA LEU A 101 -2.80 2.75 14.22
C LEU A 101 -1.80 2.67 13.06
N ALA A 102 -1.95 3.54 12.07
CA ALA A 102 -0.99 3.67 10.98
C ALA A 102 0.18 4.59 11.38
N LEU A 103 1.35 3.99 11.64
CA LEU A 103 2.66 4.64 11.79
C LEU A 103 3.55 4.26 10.60
N ASN A 104 3.05 4.55 9.40
CA ASN A 104 3.53 3.98 8.15
C ASN A 104 4.26 4.98 7.22
N THR A 105 5.01 5.92 7.81
CA THR A 105 5.95 6.79 7.10
C THR A 105 7.40 6.35 7.33
N LEU A 106 8.34 6.87 6.52
CA LEU A 106 9.77 6.78 6.81
C LEU A 106 10.12 7.73 7.95
N ILE A 107 10.93 7.27 8.89
CA ILE A 107 11.23 7.97 10.14
C ILE A 107 12.67 8.46 10.08
N ALA A 108 12.91 9.76 10.28
CA ALA A 108 14.27 10.27 10.48
C ALA A 108 14.74 9.96 11.91
N ASP A 109 16.05 9.90 12.14
CA ASP A 109 16.60 9.64 13.49
C ASP A 109 16.10 10.64 14.55
N SER A 110 15.99 11.93 14.19
CA SER A 110 15.42 12.96 15.06
C SER A 110 13.94 12.79 15.39
N GLU A 111 13.23 11.93 14.66
CA GLU A 111 11.80 11.65 14.82
C GLU A 111 11.55 10.31 15.53
N GLY A 112 12.55 9.44 15.61
CA GLY A 112 12.41 8.07 16.08
C GLY A 112 11.92 7.97 17.53
N GLN A 113 12.43 8.83 18.41
CA GLN A 113 11.99 8.91 19.80
C GLN A 113 10.49 9.19 19.91
N ALA A 114 10.01 10.22 19.20
CA ALA A 114 8.61 10.60 19.21
C ALA A 114 7.70 9.52 18.59
N ALA A 115 8.20 8.77 17.59
CA ALA A 115 7.46 7.66 17.00
C ALA A 115 7.28 6.48 17.99
N LEU A 116 8.31 6.16 18.78
CA LEU A 116 8.23 5.13 19.83
C LEU A 116 7.30 5.55 20.97
N GLU A 117 7.39 6.80 21.42
CA GLU A 117 6.52 7.35 22.46
C GLU A 117 5.05 7.34 22.05
N LEU A 118 4.76 7.69 20.79
CA LEU A 118 3.40 7.62 20.24
C LEU A 118 2.87 6.18 20.21
N ALA A 119 3.69 5.22 19.77
CA ALA A 119 3.32 3.80 19.77
C ALA A 119 3.05 3.28 21.19
N ALA A 120 3.90 3.67 22.16
CA ALA A 120 3.74 3.31 23.56
C ALA A 120 2.47 3.91 24.18
N ALA A 121 2.20 5.19 23.93
CA ALA A 121 0.98 5.85 24.39
C ALA A 121 -0.29 5.21 23.79
N ALA A 122 -0.27 4.90 22.49
CA ALA A 122 -1.37 4.19 21.84
C ALA A 122 -1.56 2.78 22.43
N TYR A 123 -0.47 2.07 22.74
CA TYR A 123 -0.52 0.75 23.39
C TYR A 123 -1.11 0.81 24.79
N THR A 124 -0.76 1.81 25.61
CA THR A 124 -1.35 1.97 26.94
C THR A 124 -2.85 2.28 26.89
N GLU A 125 -3.31 2.98 25.85
CA GLU A 125 -4.74 3.22 25.61
C GLU A 125 -5.46 2.00 25.01
N GLY A 126 -4.72 0.98 24.57
CA GLY A 126 -5.26 -0.30 24.12
C GLY A 126 -5.30 -0.51 22.61
N ILE A 127 -4.46 0.17 21.82
CA ILE A 127 -4.38 -0.08 20.37
C ILE A 127 -4.11 -1.57 20.07
N ASP A 128 -4.82 -2.13 19.10
CA ASP A 128 -4.74 -3.56 18.81
C ASP A 128 -3.50 -3.94 18.00
N ALA A 129 -3.06 -3.05 17.11
CA ALA A 129 -1.85 -3.21 16.32
C ALA A 129 -1.37 -1.88 15.75
N VAL A 130 -0.09 -1.83 15.36
CA VAL A 130 0.48 -0.72 14.58
C VAL A 130 0.85 -1.19 13.17
N ILE A 131 0.43 -0.42 12.16
CA ILE A 131 0.81 -0.62 10.76
C ILE A 131 2.07 0.18 10.48
N VAL A 132 3.19 -0.49 10.19
CA VAL A 132 4.52 0.11 10.01
C VAL A 132 5.04 -0.03 8.58
N GLN A 133 5.84 0.95 8.14
CA GLN A 133 6.59 0.88 6.87
C GLN A 133 8.10 0.84 7.13
N ASP A 134 8.58 1.70 8.02
CA ASP A 134 10.01 1.86 8.29
C ASP A 134 10.57 0.62 9.00
N VAL A 135 11.53 -0.05 8.36
CA VAL A 135 12.15 -1.28 8.87
C VAL A 135 12.88 -1.02 10.19
N GLY A 136 13.51 0.15 10.34
CA GLY A 136 14.15 0.59 11.58
C GLY A 136 13.14 0.76 12.72
N LEU A 137 12.01 1.43 12.47
CA LEU A 137 10.93 1.55 13.45
C LEU A 137 10.36 0.18 13.84
N ALA A 138 10.13 -0.72 12.87
CA ALA A 138 9.65 -2.07 13.13
C ALA A 138 10.61 -2.85 14.04
N ALA A 139 11.92 -2.80 13.73
CA ALA A 139 12.96 -3.43 14.53
C ALA A 139 13.05 -2.83 15.95
N ALA A 140 12.93 -1.50 16.08
CA ALA A 140 12.95 -0.80 17.35
C ALA A 140 11.75 -1.18 18.22
N LEU A 141 10.53 -1.19 17.66
CA LEU A 141 9.30 -1.59 18.36
C LEU A 141 9.32 -3.07 18.76
N GLN A 142 9.78 -3.96 17.88
CA GLN A 142 9.89 -5.38 18.21
C GLN A 142 10.86 -5.62 19.37
N ARG A 143 11.87 -4.76 19.54
CA ARG A 143 12.82 -4.82 20.64
C ARG A 143 12.29 -4.21 21.93
N SER A 144 11.67 -3.02 21.88
CA SER A 144 11.24 -2.29 23.07
C SER A 144 9.84 -2.69 23.55
N LEU A 145 8.95 -3.04 22.63
CA LEU A 145 7.54 -3.35 22.91
C LEU A 145 7.08 -4.60 22.11
N PRO A 146 7.69 -5.78 22.31
CA PRO A 146 7.41 -7.01 21.55
C PRO A 146 5.97 -7.53 21.69
N VAL A 147 5.24 -7.06 22.70
CA VAL A 147 3.84 -7.41 22.97
C VAL A 147 2.86 -6.68 22.05
N LEU A 148 3.26 -5.56 21.45
CA LEU A 148 2.45 -4.79 20.50
C LEU A 148 2.50 -5.46 19.12
N PRO A 149 1.37 -5.95 18.57
CA PRO A 149 1.38 -6.55 17.24
C PRO A 149 1.74 -5.54 16.16
N LEU A 150 2.66 -5.94 15.29
CA LEU A 150 3.09 -5.14 14.15
C LEU A 150 2.51 -5.71 12.86
N HIS A 151 1.90 -4.83 12.06
CA HIS A 151 1.40 -5.14 10.73
C HIS A 151 2.30 -4.45 9.68
N ALA A 152 2.78 -5.18 8.68
CA ALA A 152 3.56 -4.61 7.60
C ALA A 152 2.66 -3.85 6.63
N SER A 153 2.92 -2.56 6.46
CA SER A 153 2.31 -1.71 5.43
C SER A 153 2.60 -2.26 4.05
N THR A 154 1.65 -2.09 3.10
CA THR A 154 1.91 -2.33 1.67
C THR A 154 3.13 -1.55 1.16
N GLN A 155 3.50 -0.46 1.86
CA GLN A 155 4.70 0.32 1.56
C GLN A 155 6.04 -0.35 1.93
N MET A 156 6.05 -1.46 2.66
CA MET A 156 7.24 -2.32 2.80
C MET A 156 7.49 -3.17 1.55
N THR A 157 6.48 -3.25 0.68
CA THR A 157 6.48 -3.99 -0.58
C THR A 157 6.88 -5.47 -0.49
N LEU A 158 6.41 -6.14 0.55
CA LEU A 158 6.62 -7.57 0.78
C LEU A 158 5.74 -8.38 -0.18
N ALA A 159 6.36 -9.01 -1.19
CA ALA A 159 5.66 -9.54 -2.36
C ALA A 159 6.18 -10.91 -2.84
N ASP A 160 7.11 -11.52 -2.11
CA ASP A 160 7.77 -12.79 -2.44
C ASP A 160 8.13 -13.58 -1.17
N GLN A 161 8.63 -14.80 -1.32
CA GLN A 161 8.88 -15.72 -0.20
C GLN A 161 9.96 -15.18 0.76
N GLU A 162 11.02 -14.62 0.20
CA GLU A 162 12.14 -14.02 0.92
C GLU A 162 11.65 -12.85 1.79
N SER A 163 10.66 -12.09 1.30
CA SER A 163 10.04 -10.98 2.02
C SER A 163 9.27 -11.45 3.25
N LEU A 164 8.62 -12.61 3.17
CA LEU A 164 7.86 -13.19 4.28
C LEU A 164 8.80 -13.62 5.42
N GLN A 165 9.99 -14.11 5.07
CA GLN A 165 11.01 -14.48 6.06
C GLN A 165 11.60 -13.25 6.77
N ALA A 166 11.79 -12.15 6.04
CA ALA A 166 12.16 -10.87 6.64
C ALA A 166 11.06 -10.35 7.60
N ALA A 167 9.79 -10.47 7.20
CA ALA A 167 8.66 -10.10 8.04
C ALA A 167 8.61 -10.92 9.34
N ALA A 168 8.83 -12.24 9.26
CA ALA A 168 8.89 -13.12 10.42
C ALA A 168 10.00 -12.70 11.40
N ARG A 169 11.19 -12.36 10.87
CA ARG A 169 12.33 -11.85 11.65
C ARG A 169 12.01 -10.55 12.38
N LEU A 170 11.24 -9.66 11.75
CA LEU A 170 10.79 -8.39 12.33
C LEU A 170 9.61 -8.55 13.30
N GLY A 171 9.14 -9.77 13.55
CA GLY A 171 8.01 -10.04 14.47
C GLY A 171 6.64 -9.65 13.92
N ILE A 172 6.55 -9.37 12.61
CA ILE A 172 5.31 -8.97 11.93
C ILE A 172 4.27 -10.07 12.07
N LYS A 173 3.05 -9.69 12.49
CA LYS A 173 1.92 -10.59 12.66
C LYS A 173 0.96 -10.62 11.48
N ARG A 174 0.97 -9.55 10.67
CA ARG A 174 0.14 -9.45 9.47
C ARG A 174 0.85 -8.67 8.37
N ILE A 175 0.72 -9.13 7.12
CA ILE A 175 1.28 -8.44 5.95
C ILE A 175 0.15 -7.92 5.07
N ILE A 176 0.17 -6.63 4.79
CA ILE A 176 -0.72 -6.00 3.82
C ILE A 176 -0.10 -6.17 2.44
N LEU A 177 -0.64 -7.11 1.67
CA LEU A 177 -0.10 -7.49 0.38
C LEU A 177 -0.19 -6.35 -0.64
N PRO A 178 0.81 -6.20 -1.55
CA PRO A 178 0.75 -5.24 -2.66
C PRO A 178 -0.49 -5.44 -3.53
N ARG A 179 -1.02 -4.33 -4.08
CA ARG A 179 -2.28 -4.30 -4.83
C ARG A 179 -2.13 -4.78 -6.28
N GLU A 180 -0.89 -4.95 -6.71
CA GLU A 180 -0.48 -5.36 -8.05
C GLU A 180 -0.45 -6.88 -8.22
N LEU A 181 -0.66 -7.64 -7.14
CA LEU A 181 -0.66 -9.10 -7.13
C LEU A 181 -1.97 -9.68 -7.69
N SER A 182 -1.85 -10.80 -8.39
CA SER A 182 -2.95 -11.60 -8.89
C SER A 182 -3.52 -12.56 -7.84
N GLY A 183 -4.75 -13.05 -8.07
CA GLY A 183 -5.38 -14.05 -7.20
C GLY A 183 -4.50 -15.29 -6.92
N PRO A 184 -3.84 -15.88 -7.95
CA PRO A 184 -2.87 -16.96 -7.75
C PRO A 184 -1.67 -16.57 -6.87
N GLU A 185 -1.05 -15.41 -7.10
CA GLU A 185 0.08 -14.91 -6.30
C GLU A 185 -0.35 -14.68 -4.83
N ILE A 186 -1.53 -14.09 -4.60
CA ILE A 186 -2.09 -13.89 -3.26
C ILE A 186 -2.30 -15.23 -2.53
N ARG A 187 -2.84 -16.24 -3.23
CA ARG A 187 -3.08 -17.57 -2.66
C ARG A 187 -1.77 -18.24 -2.23
N GLU A 188 -0.76 -18.17 -3.09
CA GLU A 188 0.56 -18.74 -2.80
C GLU A 188 1.23 -18.05 -1.61
N LEU A 189 1.31 -16.72 -1.62
CA LEU A 189 1.90 -15.95 -0.53
C LEU A 189 1.15 -16.13 0.79
N THR A 190 -0.18 -16.23 0.75
CA THR A 190 -1.00 -16.49 1.95
C THR A 190 -0.70 -17.87 2.54
N ALA A 191 -0.58 -18.90 1.70
CA ALA A 191 -0.21 -20.24 2.16
C ALA A 191 1.20 -20.27 2.78
N GLN A 192 2.16 -19.53 2.21
CA GLN A 192 3.51 -19.42 2.75
C GLN A 192 3.55 -18.63 4.06
N ALA A 193 2.89 -17.47 4.12
CA ALA A 193 2.81 -16.61 5.32
C ALA A 193 2.19 -17.37 6.50
N ARG A 194 1.15 -18.16 6.25
CA ARG A 194 0.52 -19.01 7.27
C ARG A 194 1.49 -20.01 7.91
N ARG A 195 2.43 -20.58 7.14
CA ARG A 195 3.45 -21.50 7.68
C ARG A 195 4.42 -20.79 8.64
N LEU A 196 4.55 -19.48 8.50
CA LEU A 196 5.36 -18.62 9.37
C LEU A 196 4.53 -18.01 10.52
N GLY A 197 3.24 -18.37 10.63
CA GLY A 197 2.34 -17.79 11.64
C GLY A 197 1.98 -16.32 11.37
N ILE A 198 2.00 -15.90 10.11
CA ILE A 198 1.72 -14.53 9.67
C ILE A 198 0.39 -14.50 8.91
N GLU A 199 -0.48 -13.55 9.28
CA GLU A 199 -1.73 -13.27 8.59
C GLU A 199 -1.51 -12.44 7.31
N THR A 200 -2.41 -12.55 6.33
CA THR A 200 -2.40 -11.68 5.14
C THR A 200 -3.63 -10.79 5.07
N GLU A 201 -3.43 -9.57 4.59
CA GLU A 201 -4.45 -8.53 4.40
C GLU A 201 -4.43 -8.06 2.93
N VAL A 202 -5.62 -7.92 2.32
CA VAL A 202 -5.77 -7.54 0.90
C VAL A 202 -6.67 -6.33 0.77
N PHE A 203 -6.25 -5.33 -0.02
CA PHE A 203 -7.14 -4.22 -0.39
C PHE A 203 -8.23 -4.72 -1.35
N ILE A 204 -9.48 -4.52 -0.98
CA ILE A 204 -10.66 -4.96 -1.75
C ILE A 204 -11.37 -3.82 -2.46
N HIS A 205 -11.19 -2.58 -2.00
CA HIS A 205 -11.91 -1.45 -2.56
C HIS A 205 -11.13 -0.13 -2.49
N GLY A 206 -11.38 0.74 -3.46
CA GLY A 206 -10.94 2.13 -3.47
C GLY A 206 -9.74 2.38 -4.39
N ALA A 207 -9.03 3.47 -4.12
CA ALA A 207 -8.02 4.01 -5.04
C ALA A 207 -6.83 3.06 -5.24
N LEU A 208 -6.54 2.65 -6.48
CA LEU A 208 -5.31 1.96 -6.84
C LEU A 208 -4.13 2.93 -6.97
N CYS A 209 -2.98 2.51 -6.44
CA CYS A 209 -1.70 3.14 -6.74
C CYS A 209 -1.17 2.46 -8.00
N VAL A 210 -0.73 3.24 -8.99
CA VAL A 210 -0.11 2.68 -10.20
C VAL A 210 1.33 2.23 -9.93
N CYS A 211 2.00 2.85 -8.95
CA CYS A 211 3.33 2.47 -8.51
C CYS A 211 3.22 1.45 -7.39
N TYR A 212 4.20 0.55 -7.29
CA TYR A 212 4.40 -0.23 -6.09
C TYR A 212 4.56 0.70 -4.89
N SER A 213 3.69 0.53 -3.89
CA SER A 213 3.64 1.40 -2.71
C SER A 213 4.96 1.32 -1.95
N GLY A 214 5.49 2.47 -1.50
CA GLY A 214 6.79 2.56 -0.81
C GLY A 214 7.98 2.81 -1.73
N GLN A 215 7.83 2.62 -3.04
CA GLN A 215 8.90 2.74 -4.05
C GLN A 215 8.72 3.94 -4.99
N CYS A 216 7.87 4.91 -4.62
CA CYS A 216 7.54 6.08 -5.45
C CYS A 216 8.20 7.35 -4.91
N LEU A 217 9.09 7.92 -5.72
CA LEU A 217 9.73 9.21 -5.48
C LEU A 217 9.15 10.33 -6.36
N LEU A 218 8.25 10.03 -7.29
CA LEU A 218 7.74 10.97 -8.29
C LEU A 218 7.25 12.30 -7.69
N SER A 219 6.44 12.25 -6.63
CA SER A 219 5.91 13.45 -5.95
C SER A 219 7.01 14.26 -5.23
N SER A 220 8.02 13.58 -4.69
CA SER A 220 9.17 14.22 -4.03
C SER A 220 10.09 14.89 -5.04
N LEU A 221 10.33 14.21 -6.17
CA LEU A 221 11.19 14.70 -7.23
C LEU A 221 10.58 15.89 -7.96
N ILE A 222 9.26 15.87 -8.20
CA ILE A 222 8.54 16.95 -8.89
C ILE A 222 8.36 18.21 -8.04
N GLY A 223 8.03 18.06 -6.75
CA GLY A 223 7.58 19.18 -5.92
C GLY A 223 7.93 19.08 -4.44
N GLY A 224 8.91 18.25 -4.07
CA GLY A 224 9.43 18.15 -2.69
C GLY A 224 8.50 17.42 -1.70
N ARG A 225 7.35 16.92 -2.16
CA ARG A 225 6.33 16.29 -1.30
C ARG A 225 6.44 14.77 -1.33
N SER A 226 7.14 14.19 -0.35
CA SER A 226 7.35 12.74 -0.25
C SER A 226 6.08 11.95 0.02
N GLY A 227 5.75 11.01 -0.87
CA GLY A 227 4.68 10.06 -0.63
C GLY A 227 5.00 9.07 0.50
N ASN A 228 6.27 8.68 0.62
CA ASN A 228 6.77 7.78 1.67
C ASN A 228 6.79 8.44 3.07
N ARG A 229 6.64 9.77 3.12
CA ARG A 229 6.46 10.56 4.36
C ARG A 229 5.06 11.21 4.46
N GLY A 230 4.09 10.71 3.71
CA GLY A 230 2.67 11.04 3.88
C GLY A 230 2.18 12.37 3.28
N SER A 231 2.98 13.02 2.42
CA SER A 231 2.64 14.31 1.79
C SER A 231 2.35 14.26 0.29
N CYS A 232 2.24 13.05 -0.30
CA CYS A 232 2.04 12.82 -1.75
C CYS A 232 1.02 13.78 -2.39
N ALA A 233 1.44 14.52 -3.41
CA ALA A 233 0.59 15.42 -4.20
C ALA A 233 -0.14 14.74 -5.36
N GLN A 234 0.04 13.42 -5.52
CA GLN A 234 -0.60 12.60 -6.55
C GLN A 234 -0.33 13.07 -8.00
N PRO A 235 0.93 13.40 -8.40
CA PRO A 235 1.21 13.84 -9.77
C PRO A 235 0.89 12.79 -10.85
N CYS A 236 0.85 11.50 -10.47
CA CYS A 236 0.38 10.43 -11.35
C CYS A 236 -1.08 10.60 -11.82
N ARG A 237 -1.89 11.41 -11.12
CA ARG A 237 -3.28 11.71 -11.50
C ARG A 237 -3.43 12.88 -12.45
N LEU A 238 -2.37 13.64 -12.69
CA LEU A 238 -2.40 14.75 -13.63
C LEU A 238 -2.37 14.23 -15.08
N PRO A 239 -2.77 15.05 -16.07
CA PRO A 239 -2.58 14.75 -17.49
C PRO A 239 -1.10 14.65 -17.88
N TRP A 240 -0.79 13.64 -18.68
CA TRP A 240 0.53 13.34 -19.24
C TRP A 240 0.43 13.16 -20.77
N ILE A 241 1.53 13.40 -21.50
CA ILE A 241 1.64 13.08 -22.94
C ILE A 241 2.68 11.99 -23.11
N LEU A 242 2.34 10.91 -23.82
CA LEU A 242 3.28 9.83 -24.12
C LEU A 242 4.03 10.10 -25.43
N ARG A 243 5.37 10.09 -25.37
CA ARG A 243 6.25 10.33 -26.52
C ARG A 243 7.12 9.11 -26.85
N GLY A 244 7.34 8.89 -28.16
CA GLY A 244 8.29 7.91 -28.68
C GLY A 244 9.72 8.43 -28.78
N GLN A 245 10.63 7.62 -29.33
CA GLN A 245 12.06 7.94 -29.50
C GLN A 245 12.33 9.21 -30.32
N GLU A 246 11.56 9.46 -31.39
CA GLU A 246 11.67 10.69 -32.20
C GLU A 246 10.96 11.90 -31.56
N GLN A 247 10.62 11.83 -30.26
CA GLN A 247 9.80 12.79 -29.51
C GLN A 247 8.40 13.11 -30.09
N ARG A 248 8.01 12.41 -31.16
CA ARG A 248 6.65 12.45 -31.71
C ARG A 248 5.68 11.83 -30.71
N SER A 249 4.54 12.50 -30.52
CA SER A 249 3.44 11.98 -29.72
C SER A 249 2.91 10.67 -30.32
N LEU A 250 2.66 9.69 -29.47
CA LEU A 250 2.01 8.45 -29.91
C LEU A 250 0.48 8.64 -29.86
N PRO A 251 -0.27 8.35 -30.95
CA PRO A 251 -1.72 8.55 -30.98
C PRO A 251 -2.43 7.64 -29.95
N ALA A 252 -3.39 8.22 -29.21
CA ALA A 252 -4.15 7.54 -28.17
C ALA A 252 -4.93 6.31 -28.69
N GLU A 253 -5.32 6.29 -29.96
CA GLU A 253 -6.05 5.17 -30.57
C GLU A 253 -5.24 3.86 -30.60
N LYS A 254 -3.92 3.94 -30.78
CA LYS A 254 -3.02 2.78 -30.70
C LYS A 254 -2.83 2.26 -29.26
N SER A 255 -3.27 3.05 -28.28
CA SER A 255 -3.21 2.72 -26.86
C SER A 255 -4.49 2.06 -26.35
N GLY A 256 -5.58 1.97 -27.12
CA GLY A 256 -6.80 1.30 -26.63
C GLY A 256 -7.57 2.05 -25.53
N ILE A 257 -7.20 3.29 -25.21
CA ILE A 257 -8.03 4.21 -24.41
C ILE A 257 -9.22 4.62 -25.28
N LYS A 258 -10.43 4.16 -24.89
CA LYS A 258 -11.68 4.77 -25.36
C LYS A 258 -12.16 5.75 -24.29
N ALA A 259 -12.59 6.93 -24.71
CA ALA A 259 -13.42 7.79 -23.87
C ALA A 259 -14.72 7.05 -23.55
N HIS A 260 -15.26 7.24 -22.35
CA HIS A 260 -16.44 6.55 -21.82
C HIS A 260 -17.78 7.04 -22.36
N THR A 261 -17.81 7.39 -23.64
CA THR A 261 -19.04 7.72 -24.35
C THR A 261 -19.06 6.91 -25.62
N GLY A 262 -20.18 6.25 -25.91
CA GLY A 262 -20.42 5.48 -27.14
C GLY A 262 -20.28 6.28 -28.45
N ASP A 263 -19.85 7.53 -28.40
CA ASP A 263 -19.67 8.40 -29.55
C ASP A 263 -18.20 8.48 -29.96
N SER A 264 -17.99 8.03 -31.20
CA SER A 264 -16.80 8.04 -32.06
C SER A 264 -15.49 8.64 -31.53
N ALA A 265 -14.42 7.88 -31.78
CA ALA A 265 -13.00 8.25 -31.65
C ALA A 265 -12.54 9.51 -32.42
N ALA A 266 -13.47 10.30 -32.99
CA ALA A 266 -13.18 11.45 -33.84
C ALA A 266 -12.52 12.63 -33.11
N GLY A 267 -12.61 12.72 -31.78
CA GLY A 267 -11.92 13.74 -30.98
C GLY A 267 -10.52 13.35 -30.48
N LEU A 268 -10.14 12.06 -30.55
CA LEU A 268 -8.88 11.53 -30.01
C LEU A 268 -7.77 11.39 -31.08
N ALA A 269 -8.08 11.75 -32.33
CA ALA A 269 -7.22 11.60 -33.50
C ALA A 269 -6.17 12.71 -33.67
N THR A 270 -6.14 13.74 -32.81
CA THR A 270 -5.10 14.78 -32.84
C THR A 270 -3.98 14.41 -31.87
N GLY A 271 -2.77 14.19 -32.41
CA GLY A 271 -1.60 13.67 -31.69
C GLY A 271 -0.97 14.60 -30.63
N SER A 272 -1.76 15.21 -29.75
CA SER A 272 -1.28 16.13 -28.71
C SER A 272 -2.12 16.12 -27.41
N MET A 273 -3.06 15.19 -27.24
CA MET A 273 -3.97 15.20 -26.09
C MET A 273 -3.31 14.62 -24.83
N ALA A 274 -3.23 15.43 -23.77
CA ALA A 274 -2.75 15.00 -22.47
C ALA A 274 -3.84 14.19 -21.74
N VAL A 275 -3.51 12.98 -21.29
CA VAL A 275 -4.43 12.11 -20.53
C VAL A 275 -3.76 11.59 -19.25
N PRO A 276 -4.51 11.23 -18.20
CA PRO A 276 -3.94 10.66 -16.97
C PRO A 276 -3.37 9.24 -17.16
N TRP A 277 -2.26 9.09 -17.90
CA TRP A 277 -1.60 7.80 -18.24
C TRP A 277 -1.21 6.96 -17.03
N LEU A 278 -1.15 7.57 -15.85
CA LEU A 278 -0.72 6.95 -14.60
C LEU A 278 -1.84 6.92 -13.54
N SER A 279 -3.11 7.15 -13.94
CA SER A 279 -4.27 7.14 -13.03
C SER A 279 -5.19 5.96 -13.32
N PRO A 280 -5.14 4.89 -12.51
CA PRO A 280 -6.08 3.78 -12.64
C PRO A 280 -7.48 4.15 -12.14
N ARG A 281 -8.49 3.38 -12.57
CA ARG A 281 -9.80 3.33 -11.93
C ARG A 281 -9.69 2.76 -10.52
N ASP A 282 -10.74 2.96 -9.73
CA ASP A 282 -10.80 2.38 -8.39
C ASP A 282 -11.01 0.86 -8.48
N GLN A 283 -10.41 0.14 -7.52
CA GLN A 283 -10.56 -1.30 -7.42
C GLN A 283 -11.91 -1.65 -6.77
N CYS A 284 -12.53 -2.73 -7.26
CA CYS A 284 -13.66 -3.35 -6.60
C CYS A 284 -13.55 -4.86 -6.71
N LEU A 285 -13.41 -5.55 -5.57
CA LEU A 285 -13.21 -6.99 -5.49
C LEU A 285 -14.42 -7.73 -4.92
N LEU A 286 -15.62 -7.12 -4.95
CA LEU A 286 -16.85 -7.70 -4.42
C LEU A 286 -17.11 -9.12 -4.94
N ASP A 287 -16.91 -9.33 -6.25
CA ASP A 287 -17.13 -10.63 -6.91
C ASP A 287 -16.00 -11.65 -6.65
N TYR A 288 -14.89 -11.22 -6.05
CA TYR A 288 -13.72 -12.06 -5.78
C TYR A 288 -13.62 -12.50 -4.31
N LEU A 289 -14.56 -12.07 -3.46
CA LEU A 289 -14.58 -12.41 -2.03
C LEU A 289 -14.52 -13.92 -1.74
N PRO A 290 -15.24 -14.81 -2.46
CA PRO A 290 -15.15 -16.26 -2.21
C PRO A 290 -13.74 -16.79 -2.45
N GLY A 291 -13.09 -16.33 -3.53
CA GLY A 291 -11.73 -16.74 -3.88
C GLY A 291 -10.69 -16.27 -2.86
N LEU A 292 -10.85 -15.06 -2.33
CA LEU A 292 -9.99 -14.50 -1.27
C LEU A 292 -10.17 -15.26 0.05
N TRP A 293 -11.42 -15.53 0.46
CA TRP A 293 -11.71 -16.32 1.65
C TRP A 293 -11.12 -17.74 1.56
N GLN A 294 -11.35 -18.43 0.44
CA GLN A 294 -10.77 -19.76 0.19
C GLN A 294 -9.24 -19.77 0.12
N SER A 295 -8.62 -18.63 -0.14
CA SER A 295 -7.16 -18.50 -0.14
C SER A 295 -6.57 -18.38 1.27
N GLY A 296 -7.42 -18.17 2.28
CA GLY A 296 -6.99 -18.01 3.68
C GLY A 296 -6.59 -16.60 4.07
N VAL A 297 -6.94 -15.60 3.25
CA VAL A 297 -6.74 -14.18 3.60
C VAL A 297 -7.47 -13.89 4.90
N SER A 298 -6.81 -13.20 5.82
CA SER A 298 -7.31 -12.99 7.19
C SER A 298 -8.04 -11.65 7.35
N SER A 299 -7.73 -10.66 6.52
CA SER A 299 -8.31 -9.31 6.57
C SER A 299 -8.54 -8.73 5.17
N LEU A 300 -9.68 -8.08 4.98
CA LEU A 300 -10.09 -7.40 3.75
C LEU A 300 -10.22 -5.92 4.01
N LYS A 301 -9.41 -5.13 3.31
CA LYS A 301 -9.24 -3.71 3.60
C LYS A 301 -9.90 -2.81 2.57
N ILE A 302 -10.71 -1.88 3.05
CA ILE A 302 -11.23 -0.77 2.25
C ILE A 302 -10.24 0.40 2.33
N GLU A 303 -9.83 0.98 1.20
CA GLU A 303 -9.04 2.21 1.19
C GLU A 303 -9.93 3.45 1.17
N GLY A 304 -9.65 4.43 2.03
CA GLY A 304 -10.51 5.62 2.09
C GLY A 304 -10.28 6.61 3.23
N ARG A 305 -9.11 6.70 3.86
CA ARG A 305 -8.91 7.64 5.00
C ARG A 305 -9.11 9.13 4.67
N LEU A 306 -9.08 9.50 3.39
CA LEU A 306 -9.37 10.85 2.89
C LEU A 306 -10.78 10.98 2.27
N ARG A 307 -11.67 10.02 2.56
CA ARG A 307 -13.02 9.97 2.00
C ARG A 307 -14.04 10.42 3.05
N SER A 308 -15.22 10.80 2.58
CA SER A 308 -16.34 11.17 3.44
C SER A 308 -16.84 9.97 4.26
N GLY A 309 -17.53 10.25 5.37
CA GLY A 309 -18.25 9.23 6.12
C GLY A 309 -19.23 8.45 5.26
N ALA A 310 -19.89 9.11 4.30
CA ALA A 310 -20.79 8.48 3.35
C ALA A 310 -20.14 7.39 2.50
N TYR A 311 -18.93 7.65 1.99
CA TYR A 311 -18.16 6.65 1.25
C TYR A 311 -17.80 5.46 2.13
N VAL A 312 -17.30 5.73 3.35
CA VAL A 312 -16.87 4.68 4.27
C VAL A 312 -18.04 3.81 4.72
N GLY A 313 -19.18 4.41 5.07
CA GLY A 313 -20.38 3.69 5.48
C GLY A 313 -20.97 2.83 4.35
N GLN A 314 -21.08 3.38 3.14
CA GLN A 314 -21.56 2.62 1.97
C GLN A 314 -20.63 1.47 1.61
N ALA A 315 -19.32 1.71 1.57
CA ALA A 315 -18.36 0.66 1.27
C ALA A 315 -18.37 -0.43 2.34
N THR A 316 -18.37 -0.05 3.62
CA THR A 316 -18.39 -1.02 4.73
C THR A 316 -19.66 -1.87 4.69
N SER A 317 -20.84 -1.25 4.59
CA SER A 317 -22.11 -1.98 4.55
C SER A 317 -22.24 -2.89 3.31
N ALA A 318 -21.78 -2.45 2.13
CA ALA A 318 -21.81 -3.27 0.93
C ALA A 318 -20.93 -4.52 1.05
N TYR A 319 -19.72 -4.38 1.59
CA TYR A 319 -18.83 -5.53 1.81
C TYR A 319 -19.29 -6.40 2.98
N ARG A 320 -19.83 -5.83 4.06
CA ARG A 320 -20.41 -6.57 5.18
C ARG A 320 -21.55 -7.47 4.69
N ALA A 321 -22.49 -6.90 3.93
CA ALA A 321 -23.59 -7.66 3.35
C ALA A 321 -23.10 -8.80 2.44
N ALA A 322 -22.07 -8.57 1.63
CA ALA A 322 -21.47 -9.62 0.80
C ALA A 322 -20.76 -10.69 1.64
N LEU A 323 -20.04 -10.33 2.69
CA LEU A 323 -19.38 -11.27 3.60
C LEU A 323 -20.39 -12.08 4.42
N ASP A 324 -21.52 -11.51 4.82
CA ASP A 324 -22.57 -12.24 5.54
C ASP A 324 -23.16 -13.37 4.72
N ARG A 325 -23.30 -13.16 3.40
CA ARG A 325 -23.76 -14.19 2.46
C ARG A 325 -22.77 -15.35 2.29
N LEU A 326 -21.49 -15.18 2.62
CA LEU A 326 -20.51 -16.28 2.52
C LEU A 326 -20.84 -17.48 3.41
N ASP A 327 -21.55 -17.28 4.54
CA ASP A 327 -21.94 -18.39 5.44
C ASP A 327 -22.89 -19.38 4.76
N ILE A 328 -23.72 -18.89 3.85
CA ILE A 328 -24.79 -19.67 3.20
C ILE A 328 -24.20 -20.63 2.14
N ILE A 329 -22.96 -20.40 1.67
CA ILE A 329 -22.25 -21.24 0.69
C ILE A 329 -21.83 -22.60 1.27
N SER A 330 -21.85 -22.76 2.60
CA SER A 330 -21.48 -24.03 3.26
C SER A 330 -22.57 -25.12 3.21
N ASP A 331 -23.81 -24.73 2.91
CA ASP A 331 -24.90 -25.64 2.54
C ASP A 331 -25.10 -25.52 1.02
N ASP A 332 -25.16 -26.65 0.31
CA ASP A 332 -25.13 -26.86 -1.16
C ASP A 332 -26.18 -26.08 -2.03
N THR A 333 -26.78 -25.00 -1.53
CA THR A 333 -27.73 -24.14 -2.26
C THR A 333 -27.57 -22.63 -2.02
N GLY A 334 -26.67 -22.18 -1.14
CA GLY A 334 -26.47 -20.75 -0.86
C GLY A 334 -25.52 -20.09 -1.84
N ASP A 335 -26.06 -19.64 -2.96
CA ASP A 335 -25.22 -19.30 -4.10
C ASP A 335 -24.68 -17.85 -4.04
N PHE A 336 -23.36 -17.68 -4.05
CA PHE A 336 -22.71 -16.39 -4.36
C PHE A 336 -22.94 -15.98 -5.83
N SER A 337 -23.60 -16.85 -6.61
CA SER A 337 -24.12 -16.67 -7.96
C SER A 337 -25.32 -15.73 -8.06
N ASP A 338 -25.93 -15.20 -6.99
CA ASP A 338 -26.99 -14.19 -7.16
C ASP A 338 -26.36 -12.89 -7.71
N PRO A 339 -26.40 -12.66 -9.03
CA PRO A 339 -25.68 -11.56 -9.63
C PRO A 339 -26.38 -10.24 -9.28
N ALA A 340 -27.69 -10.28 -8.98
CA ALA A 340 -28.47 -9.09 -8.65
C ALA A 340 -28.05 -8.51 -7.30
N ALA A 341 -27.81 -9.36 -6.30
CA ALA A 341 -27.41 -8.92 -4.97
C ALA A 341 -25.98 -8.35 -4.93
N ASN A 342 -25.08 -8.83 -5.79
CA ASN A 342 -23.76 -8.23 -5.98
C ASN A 342 -23.83 -6.98 -6.86
N GLN A 343 -24.72 -6.96 -7.86
CA GLN A 343 -24.95 -5.78 -8.71
C GLN A 343 -25.45 -4.59 -7.87
N GLU A 344 -26.38 -4.80 -6.96
CA GLU A 344 -26.84 -3.76 -6.03
C GLU A 344 -25.68 -3.23 -5.16
N GLY A 345 -24.84 -4.12 -4.62
CA GLY A 345 -23.64 -3.73 -3.89
C GLY A 345 -22.67 -2.91 -4.76
N ARG A 346 -22.45 -3.32 -6.02
CA ARG A 346 -21.61 -2.57 -6.97
C ARG A 346 -22.20 -1.20 -7.27
N ASN A 347 -23.51 -1.10 -7.48
CA ASN A 347 -24.22 0.15 -7.75
C ASN A 347 -24.04 1.14 -6.58
N ARG A 348 -24.18 0.68 -5.33
CA ARG A 348 -23.88 1.49 -4.13
C ARG A 348 -22.43 1.97 -4.09
N LEU A 349 -21.48 1.08 -4.34
CA LEU A 349 -20.06 1.45 -4.40
C LEU A 349 -19.79 2.48 -5.51
N LEU A 350 -20.39 2.31 -6.69
CA LEU A 350 -20.31 3.23 -7.83
C LEU A 350 -20.84 4.61 -7.47
N GLN A 351 -21.98 4.68 -6.77
CA GLN A 351 -22.57 5.93 -6.30
C GLN A 351 -21.73 6.60 -5.22
N ALA A 352 -21.13 5.82 -4.32
CA ALA A 352 -20.34 6.32 -3.21
C ALA A 352 -19.11 7.12 -3.67
N PHE A 353 -18.32 6.53 -4.58
CA PHE A 353 -17.20 7.19 -5.25
C PHE A 353 -16.66 6.28 -6.36
N ASN A 354 -16.39 6.84 -7.53
CA ASN A 354 -15.69 6.12 -8.58
C ASN A 354 -14.81 7.06 -9.43
N ARG A 355 -13.81 6.48 -10.09
CA ARG A 355 -12.96 7.18 -11.08
C ARG A 355 -13.23 6.58 -12.45
N GLY A 356 -13.51 7.43 -13.44
CA GLY A 356 -13.78 6.97 -14.80
C GLY A 356 -15.06 6.13 -14.92
N GLY A 357 -16.10 6.44 -14.16
CA GLY A 357 -17.46 5.88 -14.32
C GLY A 357 -17.61 4.40 -13.96
N SER A 358 -16.57 3.74 -13.44
CA SER A 358 -16.54 2.28 -13.26
C SER A 358 -15.34 1.84 -12.41
N PHE A 359 -15.25 0.53 -12.16
CA PHE A 359 -14.18 -0.09 -11.39
C PHE A 359 -13.27 -0.97 -12.27
N THR A 360 -12.10 -1.32 -11.73
CA THR A 360 -11.19 -2.31 -12.31
C THR A 360 -10.89 -3.45 -11.35
N ASP A 361 -10.65 -4.65 -11.89
CA ASP A 361 -10.17 -5.83 -11.17
C ASP A 361 -8.87 -6.40 -11.77
N ARG A 362 -8.24 -5.63 -12.68
CA ARG A 362 -7.18 -6.07 -13.59
C ARG A 362 -6.10 -6.94 -12.93
N TYR A 363 -5.61 -6.53 -11.77
CA TYR A 363 -4.53 -7.25 -11.09
C TYR A 363 -5.01 -8.60 -10.55
N ILE A 364 -6.10 -8.62 -9.77
CA ILE A 364 -6.61 -9.87 -9.19
C ILE A 364 -7.02 -10.88 -10.26
N SER A 365 -7.63 -10.41 -11.36
CA SER A 365 -8.08 -11.25 -12.46
C SER A 365 -6.93 -11.75 -13.32
N GLY A 366 -5.77 -11.07 -13.28
CA GLY A 366 -4.61 -11.34 -14.12
C GLY A 366 -4.86 -11.05 -15.61
N ARG A 367 -5.98 -10.41 -15.96
CA ARG A 367 -6.40 -10.16 -17.34
C ARG A 367 -6.15 -8.70 -17.70
N ALA A 368 -5.61 -8.47 -18.90
CA ALA A 368 -5.51 -7.12 -19.42
C ALA A 368 -6.91 -6.55 -19.66
N GLN A 369 -7.15 -5.33 -19.18
CA GLN A 369 -8.40 -4.60 -19.35
C GLN A 369 -8.15 -3.32 -20.14
N LYS A 370 -9.00 -3.05 -21.13
CA LYS A 370 -9.03 -1.78 -21.89
C LYS A 370 -9.34 -0.58 -20.98
N ASP A 371 -10.00 -0.87 -19.87
CA ASP A 371 -10.68 0.05 -18.99
C ASP A 371 -9.93 0.26 -17.66
N PHE A 372 -8.62 0.05 -17.66
CA PHE A 372 -7.81 0.16 -16.45
C PHE A 372 -7.61 1.61 -15.98
N LEU A 373 -7.44 2.54 -16.92
CA LEU A 373 -7.19 3.95 -16.61
C LEU A 373 -8.51 4.70 -16.40
N SER A 374 -8.48 5.70 -15.50
CA SER A 374 -9.65 6.51 -15.16
C SER A 374 -10.10 7.45 -16.27
N GLY A 375 -9.22 7.75 -17.23
CA GLY A 375 -9.44 8.86 -18.15
C GLY A 375 -9.51 10.19 -17.38
N SER A 376 -10.19 11.17 -17.98
CA SER A 376 -10.43 12.49 -17.38
C SER A 376 -11.93 12.69 -17.11
N PRO A 377 -12.30 13.30 -15.97
CA PRO A 377 -11.43 13.72 -14.86
C PRO A 377 -10.91 12.53 -14.03
N ALA A 378 -9.71 12.67 -13.45
CA ALA A 378 -9.11 11.67 -12.55
C ALA A 378 -9.71 11.67 -11.12
N GLY A 379 -10.69 12.54 -10.87
CA GLY A 379 -11.42 12.73 -9.61
C GLY A 379 -12.71 11.89 -9.51
N SER A 380 -13.66 12.32 -8.68
CA SER A 380 -14.98 11.68 -8.61
C SER A 380 -15.70 11.85 -9.95
N PHE A 381 -16.11 10.74 -10.56
CA PHE A 381 -16.80 10.78 -11.84
C PHE A 381 -18.32 10.89 -11.69
N GLY A 382 -18.90 10.30 -10.63
CA GLY A 382 -20.35 10.16 -10.46
C GLY A 382 -20.94 9.02 -11.29
N VAL A 383 -22.26 8.88 -11.27
CA VAL A 383 -23.01 7.93 -12.11
C VAL A 383 -23.79 8.70 -13.17
N ALA A 384 -23.70 8.28 -14.44
CA ALA A 384 -24.33 8.96 -15.55
C ALA A 384 -25.85 8.91 -15.43
N LEU A 385 -26.49 10.06 -15.23
CA LEU A 385 -27.94 10.19 -15.11
C LEU A 385 -28.62 10.37 -16.47
N GLY A 386 -27.93 11.02 -17.41
CA GLY A 386 -28.50 11.34 -18.72
C GLY A 386 -27.78 12.46 -19.46
N ALA A 387 -28.46 13.07 -20.43
CA ALA A 387 -27.98 14.21 -21.19
C ALA A 387 -28.95 15.39 -21.10
N VAL A 388 -28.45 16.61 -21.14
CA VAL A 388 -29.27 17.82 -21.17
C VAL A 388 -30.08 17.84 -22.46
N ALA A 389 -31.41 17.80 -22.32
CA ALA A 389 -32.35 17.91 -23.43
C ALA A 389 -32.85 19.35 -23.63
N GLY A 390 -32.82 20.17 -22.57
CA GLY A 390 -33.22 21.57 -22.61
C GLY A 390 -32.95 22.30 -21.31
N CYS A 391 -32.86 23.63 -21.37
CA CYS A 391 -32.68 24.50 -20.20
C CYS A 391 -33.65 25.67 -20.28
N GLU A 392 -34.30 25.99 -19.17
CA GLU A 392 -35.19 27.14 -19.03
C GLU A 392 -34.69 28.03 -17.87
N PRO A 393 -33.66 28.86 -18.08
CA PRO A 393 -33.04 29.66 -17.01
C PRO A 393 -34.04 30.53 -16.24
N GLY A 394 -35.02 31.13 -16.93
CA GLY A 394 -36.05 31.97 -16.32
C GLY A 394 -37.01 31.22 -15.39
N GLN A 395 -37.12 29.90 -15.52
CA GLN A 395 -37.91 29.03 -14.63
C GLN A 395 -37.04 28.25 -13.63
N GLY A 396 -35.71 28.38 -13.72
CA GLY A 396 -34.76 27.61 -12.93
C GLY A 396 -34.81 26.10 -13.24
N ALA A 397 -35.21 25.72 -14.47
CA ALA A 397 -35.49 24.35 -14.84
C ALA A 397 -34.46 23.78 -15.83
N LEU A 398 -34.02 22.55 -15.55
CA LEU A 398 -33.18 21.72 -16.40
C LEU A 398 -33.98 20.50 -16.85
N LEU A 399 -34.05 20.25 -18.15
CA LEU A 399 -34.65 19.05 -18.72
C LEU A 399 -33.54 18.08 -19.09
N VAL A 400 -33.60 16.85 -18.56
CA VAL A 400 -32.61 15.80 -18.78
C VAL A 400 -33.28 14.60 -19.43
N GLU A 401 -32.74 14.16 -20.57
CA GLU A 401 -33.05 12.86 -21.16
C GLU A 401 -32.31 11.79 -20.34
N PRO A 402 -33.02 10.88 -19.65
CA PRO A 402 -32.40 9.86 -18.82
C PRO A 402 -31.48 8.93 -19.61
N ASP A 403 -30.41 8.49 -18.98
CA ASP A 403 -29.56 7.45 -19.54
C ASP A 403 -30.32 6.10 -19.51
N PRO A 404 -30.47 5.40 -20.65
CA PRO A 404 -31.13 4.09 -20.67
C PRO A 404 -30.38 3.02 -19.85
N GLU A 405 -29.09 3.22 -19.57
CA GLU A 405 -28.27 2.35 -18.72
C GLU A 405 -28.26 2.78 -17.24
N TRP A 406 -29.14 3.70 -16.82
CA TRP A 406 -29.25 4.13 -15.42
C TRP A 406 -29.44 2.92 -14.49
N PRO A 407 -28.49 2.66 -13.56
CA PRO A 407 -28.47 1.38 -12.85
C PRO A 407 -29.37 1.34 -11.61
N PHE A 408 -30.03 2.45 -11.26
CA PHE A 408 -30.86 2.55 -10.06
C PHE A 408 -32.35 2.59 -10.42
N ALA A 409 -33.17 1.84 -9.68
CA ALA A 409 -34.62 1.89 -9.85
C ALA A 409 -35.19 3.27 -9.44
N ASP A 410 -34.56 3.90 -8.45
CA ASP A 410 -34.93 5.22 -7.96
C ASP A 410 -34.21 6.32 -8.79
N GLY A 411 -34.94 7.38 -9.11
CA GLY A 411 -34.39 8.57 -9.78
C GLY A 411 -33.59 9.47 -8.82
N PRO A 412 -33.08 10.62 -9.31
CA PRO A 412 -32.49 11.62 -8.44
C PRO A 412 -33.52 12.14 -7.44
N ALA A 413 -33.05 12.54 -6.26
CA ALA A 413 -33.87 13.06 -5.16
C ALA A 413 -33.43 14.46 -4.71
N ARG A 414 -34.34 15.19 -4.06
CA ARG A 414 -34.05 16.53 -3.54
C ARG A 414 -32.84 16.51 -2.62
N GLY A 415 -31.88 17.37 -2.88
CA GLY A 415 -30.62 17.48 -2.15
C GLY A 415 -29.48 16.61 -2.66
N ASP A 416 -29.72 15.76 -3.67
CA ASP A 416 -28.62 15.11 -4.41
C ASP A 416 -27.77 16.14 -5.13
N VAL A 417 -26.46 15.86 -5.29
CA VAL A 417 -25.57 16.73 -6.05
C VAL A 417 -25.46 16.22 -7.48
N LEU A 418 -25.79 17.07 -8.45
CA LEU A 418 -25.58 16.78 -9.87
C LEU A 418 -24.42 17.59 -10.42
N ALA A 419 -23.64 16.97 -11.32
CA ALA A 419 -22.61 17.62 -12.11
C ALA A 419 -22.98 17.59 -13.59
N VAL A 420 -22.79 18.72 -14.28
CA VAL A 420 -22.99 18.84 -15.73
C VAL A 420 -21.65 19.06 -16.41
N ARG A 421 -21.34 18.24 -17.43
CA ARG A 421 -20.04 18.21 -18.11
C ARG A 421 -20.19 18.26 -19.62
N ARG A 422 -19.27 18.97 -20.28
CA ARG A 422 -19.24 19.08 -21.74
C ARG A 422 -18.46 17.94 -22.38
N ILE A 423 -19.09 17.24 -23.31
CA ILE A 423 -18.42 16.18 -24.11
C ILE A 423 -17.29 16.82 -24.94
N GLY A 424 -16.12 16.17 -24.97
CA GLY A 424 -14.97 16.58 -25.79
C GLY A 424 -14.03 17.60 -25.16
N ALA A 425 -14.41 18.23 -24.04
CA ALA A 425 -13.55 19.14 -23.28
C ALA A 425 -13.18 18.60 -21.87
N ASP A 426 -13.81 17.52 -21.41
CA ASP A 426 -13.72 16.95 -20.06
C ASP A 426 -13.75 18.01 -18.94
N GLN A 427 -14.47 19.10 -19.18
CA GLN A 427 -14.60 20.23 -18.28
C GLN A 427 -15.95 20.15 -17.56
N GLU A 428 -15.90 20.14 -16.23
CA GLU A 428 -17.09 20.34 -15.40
C GLU A 428 -17.56 21.79 -15.51
N ILE A 429 -18.79 21.98 -15.97
CA ILE A 429 -19.37 23.32 -16.14
C ILE A 429 -19.86 23.84 -14.79
N ALA A 430 -20.59 22.99 -14.06
CA ALA A 430 -21.06 23.23 -12.71
C ALA A 430 -21.41 21.91 -12.00
N SER A 431 -21.35 21.95 -10.67
CA SER A 431 -21.94 20.96 -9.79
C SER A 431 -22.68 21.65 -8.64
N ALA A 432 -23.89 21.19 -8.32
CA ALA A 432 -24.72 21.78 -7.27
C ALA A 432 -25.75 20.79 -6.71
N PRO A 433 -26.18 20.96 -5.44
CA PRO A 433 -27.33 20.25 -4.91
C PRO A 433 -28.62 20.67 -5.64
N ILE A 434 -29.51 19.72 -5.89
CA ILE A 434 -30.77 19.98 -6.60
C ILE A 434 -31.96 20.15 -5.64
N GLY A 435 -32.96 20.88 -6.12
CA GLY A 435 -34.22 21.14 -5.43
C GLY A 435 -35.30 20.15 -5.84
N ASP A 436 -36.40 20.66 -6.39
CA ASP A 436 -37.55 19.85 -6.78
C ASP A 436 -37.31 19.10 -8.10
N ILE A 437 -37.90 17.91 -8.17
CA ILE A 437 -37.71 16.97 -9.27
C ILE A 437 -39.09 16.51 -9.73
N GLY A 438 -39.30 16.51 -11.03
CA GLY A 438 -40.52 16.05 -11.68
C GLY A 438 -40.21 15.33 -12.98
N SER A 439 -41.25 15.02 -13.74
CA SER A 439 -41.13 14.48 -15.09
C SER A 439 -42.03 15.26 -16.04
N GLU A 440 -41.52 15.53 -17.24
CA GLU A 440 -42.28 16.16 -18.31
C GLU A 440 -41.98 15.44 -19.63
N LYS A 441 -43.01 14.86 -20.26
CA LYS A 441 -42.92 14.18 -21.57
C LYS A 441 -41.80 13.12 -21.64
N GLY A 442 -41.55 12.41 -20.54
CA GLY A 442 -40.49 11.39 -20.45
C GLY A 442 -39.09 11.94 -20.11
N LEU A 443 -38.93 13.26 -20.01
CA LEU A 443 -37.71 13.91 -19.51
C LEU A 443 -37.78 14.07 -17.98
N LEU A 444 -36.62 14.11 -17.34
CA LEU A 444 -36.49 14.52 -15.94
C LEU A 444 -36.47 16.05 -15.88
N LEU A 445 -37.40 16.63 -15.14
CA LEU A 445 -37.46 18.06 -14.85
C LEU A 445 -36.77 18.32 -13.51
N ILE A 446 -35.64 19.02 -13.52
CA ILE A 446 -34.80 19.25 -12.34
C ILE A 446 -34.72 20.75 -12.07
N ARG A 447 -35.09 21.16 -10.85
CA ARG A 447 -35.01 22.56 -10.39
C ARG A 447 -33.88 22.73 -9.37
N GLY A 448 -33.39 23.97 -9.23
CA GLY A 448 -32.46 24.35 -8.16
C GLY A 448 -31.09 24.86 -8.62
N PHE A 449 -30.76 24.78 -9.92
CA PHE A 449 -29.62 25.50 -10.46
C PHE A 449 -29.93 26.99 -10.59
N HIS A 450 -28.95 27.84 -10.29
CA HIS A 450 -29.07 29.28 -10.52
C HIS A 450 -29.25 29.57 -12.02
N PRO A 451 -30.08 30.56 -12.43
CA PRO A 451 -30.28 30.91 -13.84
C PRO A 451 -28.98 31.13 -14.63
N ASP A 452 -27.99 31.79 -14.02
CA ASP A 452 -26.66 32.02 -14.63
C ASP A 452 -25.83 30.74 -14.84
N ILE A 453 -26.12 29.68 -14.08
CA ILE A 453 -25.49 28.38 -14.29
C ILE A 453 -26.20 27.65 -15.43
N LEU A 454 -27.53 27.65 -15.43
CA LEU A 454 -28.35 27.03 -16.49
C LEU A 454 -28.05 27.62 -17.86
N SER A 455 -27.79 28.92 -17.96
CA SER A 455 -27.45 29.58 -19.23
C SER A 455 -26.12 29.13 -19.83
N ARG A 456 -25.26 28.44 -19.05
CA ARG A 456 -23.98 27.88 -19.51
C ARG A 456 -24.11 26.46 -20.06
N PHE A 457 -25.21 25.78 -19.77
CA PHE A 457 -25.47 24.41 -20.23
C PHE A 457 -25.94 24.40 -21.68
N MET A 458 -25.55 23.38 -22.42
CA MET A 458 -25.93 23.15 -23.81
C MET A 458 -26.61 21.79 -23.94
N ILE A 459 -27.49 21.67 -24.93
CA ILE A 459 -28.10 20.40 -25.29
C ILE A 459 -26.98 19.39 -25.61
N GLY A 460 -27.09 18.19 -25.04
CA GLY A 460 -26.09 17.13 -25.13
C GLY A 460 -25.00 17.16 -24.04
N ASP A 461 -24.91 18.21 -23.20
CA ASP A 461 -24.03 18.17 -22.02
C ASP A 461 -24.47 16.98 -21.11
N ARG A 462 -23.50 16.26 -20.55
CA ARG A 462 -23.77 15.03 -19.77
C ARG A 462 -24.03 15.38 -18.31
N VAL A 463 -25.05 14.74 -17.73
CA VAL A 463 -25.48 14.94 -16.35
C VAL A 463 -25.11 13.71 -15.52
N TYR A 464 -24.46 13.93 -14.38
CA TYR A 464 -24.01 12.88 -13.47
C TYR A 464 -24.56 13.11 -12.06
N ARG A 465 -24.99 12.05 -11.38
CA ARG A 465 -25.29 12.07 -9.95
C ARG A 465 -24.01 11.81 -9.15
N MET A 466 -23.57 12.81 -8.40
CA MET A 466 -22.31 12.80 -7.66
C MET A 466 -22.46 12.24 -6.25
N THR A 467 -23.53 12.60 -5.55
CA THR A 467 -23.86 12.12 -4.21
C THR A 467 -25.36 11.89 -4.07
N GLU A 468 -25.73 11.02 -3.14
CA GLU A 468 -27.12 10.67 -2.85
C GLU A 468 -27.44 10.97 -1.38
N ARG A 469 -28.32 11.95 -1.14
CA ARG A 469 -28.57 12.48 0.22
C ARG A 469 -29.21 11.45 1.15
N ARG A 470 -30.12 10.63 0.62
CA ARG A 470 -30.81 9.58 1.38
C ARG A 470 -29.81 8.59 1.99
N VAL A 471 -28.87 8.12 1.18
CA VAL A 471 -27.86 7.16 1.61
C VAL A 471 -26.91 7.77 2.64
N GLU A 472 -26.58 9.07 2.54
CA GLU A 472 -25.80 9.77 3.57
C GLU A 472 -26.49 9.80 4.93
N GLN A 473 -27.83 9.85 4.96
CA GLN A 473 -28.60 9.75 6.19
C GLN A 473 -28.65 8.30 6.71
N GLU A 474 -28.91 7.34 5.83
CA GLU A 474 -28.96 5.91 6.17
C GLU A 474 -27.65 5.42 6.83
N VAL A 475 -26.50 5.77 6.27
CA VAL A 475 -25.18 5.38 6.85
C VAL A 475 -24.89 6.04 8.19
N ARG A 476 -25.43 7.24 8.45
CA ARG A 476 -25.26 7.94 9.74
C ARG A 476 -26.14 7.37 10.84
N GLU A 477 -27.33 6.89 10.48
CA GLU A 477 -28.31 6.32 11.40
C GLU A 477 -28.14 4.80 11.62
N ALA A 478 -27.22 4.17 10.89
CA ALA A 478 -26.90 2.75 11.05
C ALA A 478 -26.48 2.40 12.49
N ASP A 479 -26.82 1.18 12.93
CA ASP A 479 -26.54 0.65 14.29
C ASP A 479 -26.14 -0.84 14.24
N GLN A 480 -25.43 -1.27 13.19
CA GLN A 480 -25.02 -2.67 12.98
C GLN A 480 -23.83 -3.09 13.87
N GLY A 481 -23.04 -2.13 14.35
CA GLY A 481 -21.82 -2.38 15.11
C GLY A 481 -22.06 -2.67 16.60
N ARG A 482 -23.00 -3.55 16.96
CA ARG A 482 -23.29 -3.88 18.38
C ARG A 482 -22.63 -5.19 18.78
N THR A 483 -22.12 -5.26 20.00
CA THR A 483 -21.55 -6.48 20.57
C THR A 483 -22.65 -7.42 21.04
N ASP A 484 -22.61 -8.67 20.59
CA ASP A 484 -23.52 -9.70 21.07
C ASP A 484 -23.19 -10.11 22.52
N VAL A 485 -24.22 -10.11 23.36
CA VAL A 485 -24.14 -10.41 24.80
C VAL A 485 -25.10 -11.52 25.19
N ILE A 486 -24.61 -12.45 26.00
CA ILE A 486 -25.42 -13.44 26.71
C ILE A 486 -25.59 -12.97 28.15
N ILE A 487 -26.82 -12.94 28.64
CA ILE A 487 -27.13 -12.62 30.03
C ILE A 487 -27.55 -13.88 30.75
N SER A 488 -26.98 -14.12 31.94
CA SER A 488 -27.40 -15.20 32.85
C SER A 488 -27.80 -14.59 34.19
N ILE A 489 -29.00 -14.88 34.68
CA ILE A 489 -29.49 -14.41 35.98
C ILE A 489 -29.78 -15.61 36.88
N LYS A 490 -29.30 -15.53 38.12
CA LYS A 490 -29.50 -16.56 39.14
C LYS A 490 -30.16 -15.97 40.38
N GLY A 491 -31.25 -16.58 40.81
CA GLY A 491 -31.91 -16.28 42.09
C GLY A 491 -31.54 -17.33 43.13
N ASP A 492 -30.89 -16.91 44.22
CA ASP A 492 -30.50 -17.80 45.31
C ASP A 492 -31.48 -17.64 46.49
N ALA A 493 -32.35 -18.64 46.67
CA ALA A 493 -33.33 -18.69 47.76
C ALA A 493 -32.69 -18.83 49.16
N THR A 494 -31.43 -19.27 49.24
CA THR A 494 -30.68 -19.46 50.49
C THR A 494 -29.78 -18.27 50.84
N ALA A 495 -29.25 -17.55 49.85
CA ALA A 495 -28.37 -16.39 50.06
C ALA A 495 -29.10 -15.04 50.10
N GLY A 496 -30.39 -14.98 49.76
CA GLY A 496 -31.19 -13.75 49.78
C GLY A 496 -30.72 -12.71 48.76
N ALA A 497 -30.12 -13.14 47.64
CA ALA A 497 -29.58 -12.26 46.61
C ALA A 497 -29.88 -12.79 45.20
N VAL A 498 -29.97 -11.86 44.25
CA VAL A 498 -30.08 -12.13 42.82
C VAL A 498 -28.79 -11.65 42.14
N THR A 499 -28.15 -12.54 41.40
CA THR A 499 -26.92 -12.26 40.65
C THR A 499 -27.18 -12.25 39.16
N LEU A 500 -26.67 -11.25 38.45
CA LEU A 500 -26.75 -11.14 36.99
C LEU A 500 -25.35 -11.10 36.41
N THR A 501 -25.07 -12.00 35.47
CA THR A 501 -23.83 -12.07 34.71
C THR A 501 -24.11 -11.69 33.26
N ALA A 502 -23.33 -10.78 32.70
CA ALA A 502 -23.34 -10.46 31.26
C ALA A 502 -21.99 -10.86 30.64
N SER A 503 -22.02 -11.56 29.52
CA SER A 503 -20.83 -12.08 28.83
C SER A 503 -20.83 -11.67 27.36
N ALA A 504 -19.73 -11.07 26.89
CA ALA A 504 -19.54 -10.71 25.48
C ALA A 504 -19.10 -11.94 24.67
N VAL A 505 -19.75 -12.17 23.52
CA VAL A 505 -19.57 -13.40 22.71
C VAL A 505 -18.54 -13.23 21.60
N CYS A 506 -18.28 -12.01 21.15
CA CYS A 506 -17.43 -11.72 20.01
C CYS A 506 -16.38 -10.64 20.34
N GLY A 507 -15.13 -10.88 19.94
CA GLY A 507 -14.34 -9.86 19.26
C GLY A 507 -13.55 -8.82 20.05
N ILE A 508 -12.62 -9.20 20.94
CA ILE A 508 -11.49 -8.29 21.24
C ILE A 508 -10.16 -9.03 21.08
N ARG A 509 -9.96 -10.13 21.82
CA ARG A 509 -9.02 -11.24 21.56
C ARG A 509 -9.61 -12.45 22.28
N PRO A 510 -9.27 -13.70 21.92
CA PRO A 510 -9.34 -14.76 22.92
C PRO A 510 -8.39 -14.32 24.05
N ASN A 511 -8.94 -13.73 25.12
CA ASN A 511 -8.19 -13.52 26.34
C ASN A 511 -7.66 -14.91 26.74
N PRO A 512 -6.37 -15.06 27.10
CA PRO A 512 -5.86 -16.32 27.61
C PRO A 512 -6.67 -16.89 28.79
N LYS A 513 -7.52 -16.06 29.44
CA LYS A 513 -8.46 -16.40 30.50
C LYS A 513 -9.94 -16.59 30.08
N GLY A 514 -10.32 -16.48 28.79
CA GLY A 514 -11.71 -16.73 28.30
C GLY A 514 -12.56 -15.47 28.01
N GLN A 515 -13.87 -15.65 27.77
CA GLN A 515 -14.81 -14.56 27.45
C GLN A 515 -14.85 -13.46 28.54
N THR A 516 -14.93 -12.18 28.13
CA THR A 516 -15.13 -11.07 29.08
C THR A 516 -16.55 -11.15 29.65
N ALA A 517 -16.64 -11.35 30.96
CA ALA A 517 -17.90 -11.43 31.68
C ALA A 517 -17.84 -10.61 32.97
N VAL A 518 -18.94 -9.96 33.31
CA VAL A 518 -19.11 -9.21 34.56
C VAL A 518 -20.33 -9.72 35.30
N THR A 519 -20.21 -9.85 36.62
CA THR A 519 -21.31 -10.26 37.50
C THR A 519 -21.61 -9.18 38.52
N THR A 520 -22.87 -8.79 38.61
CA THR A 520 -23.38 -7.84 39.62
C THR A 520 -24.42 -8.54 40.49
N SER A 521 -24.57 -8.11 41.74
CA SER A 521 -25.49 -8.72 42.71
C SER A 521 -26.40 -7.66 43.33
N LEU A 522 -27.62 -8.04 43.66
CA LEU A 522 -28.55 -7.21 44.44
C LEU A 522 -29.28 -8.08 45.47
N ALA A 523 -29.57 -7.54 46.65
CA ALA A 523 -30.38 -8.23 47.64
C ALA A 523 -31.79 -8.50 47.10
N ALA A 524 -32.30 -9.70 47.37
CA ALA A 524 -33.66 -10.09 47.03
C ALA A 524 -34.67 -9.37 47.95
N GLU A 525 -35.83 -9.03 47.39
CA GLU A 525 -36.92 -8.44 48.16
C GLU A 525 -37.94 -9.50 48.59
N PRO A 526 -38.73 -9.25 49.65
CA PRO A 526 -39.87 -10.08 50.03
C PRO A 526 -41.07 -9.84 49.08
N VAL A 527 -40.83 -9.92 47.77
CA VAL A 527 -41.84 -9.78 46.71
C VAL A 527 -42.05 -11.11 46.00
N ALA A 528 -43.20 -11.29 45.35
CA ALA A 528 -43.43 -12.45 44.50
C ALA A 528 -42.40 -12.52 43.38
N ALA A 529 -41.96 -13.74 43.02
CA ALA A 529 -41.02 -13.94 41.94
C ALA A 529 -41.61 -13.45 40.60
N LEU A 530 -40.79 -12.83 39.78
CA LEU A 530 -41.18 -12.45 38.42
C LEU A 530 -41.31 -13.69 37.53
N PHE A 531 -42.28 -13.68 36.62
CA PHE A 531 -42.41 -14.70 35.58
C PHE A 531 -41.18 -14.69 34.65
N PRO A 532 -40.66 -15.87 34.23
CA PRO A 532 -39.47 -15.96 33.38
C PRO A 532 -39.57 -15.15 32.08
N GLU A 533 -40.74 -15.12 31.43
CA GLU A 533 -40.96 -14.35 30.19
C GLU A 533 -40.78 -12.86 30.45
N ARG A 534 -41.21 -12.38 31.62
CA ARG A 534 -41.07 -10.97 32.00
C ARG A 534 -39.62 -10.63 32.31
N VAL A 535 -38.88 -11.55 32.94
CA VAL A 535 -37.43 -11.41 33.18
C VAL A 535 -36.69 -11.32 31.84
N ALA A 536 -36.91 -12.28 30.94
CA ALA A 536 -36.33 -12.28 29.61
C ALA A 536 -36.65 -11.00 28.82
N GLN A 537 -37.90 -10.53 28.88
CA GLN A 537 -38.31 -9.29 28.21
C GLN A 537 -37.58 -8.05 28.75
N GLN A 538 -37.37 -7.92 30.07
CA GLN A 538 -36.64 -6.76 30.62
C GLN A 538 -35.14 -6.87 30.38
N LEU A 539 -34.57 -8.06 30.51
CA LEU A 539 -33.14 -8.31 30.32
C LEU A 539 -32.72 -8.23 28.84
N GLY A 540 -33.60 -8.60 27.91
CA GLY A 540 -33.39 -8.46 26.47
C GLY A 540 -33.37 -7.02 25.96
N LYS A 541 -33.74 -6.03 26.79
CA LYS A 541 -33.67 -4.61 26.41
C LYS A 541 -32.23 -4.13 26.53
N SER A 542 -31.68 -3.62 25.43
CA SER A 542 -30.36 -3.01 25.42
C SER A 542 -30.34 -1.63 24.72
N GLY A 543 -31.51 -1.04 24.43
CA GLY A 543 -31.63 0.22 23.68
C GLY A 543 -30.73 1.34 24.21
N GLY A 544 -29.99 1.99 23.30
CA GLY A 544 -29.01 3.03 23.60
C GLY A 544 -27.65 2.53 24.14
N THR A 545 -27.49 1.22 24.35
CA THR A 545 -26.20 0.61 24.73
C THR A 545 -25.51 -0.03 23.51
N PRO A 546 -24.17 -0.19 23.53
CA PRO A 546 -23.43 -0.83 22.45
C PRO A 546 -23.71 -2.34 22.30
N PHE A 547 -24.59 -2.91 23.13
CA PHE A 547 -24.81 -4.36 23.21
C PHE A 547 -26.10 -4.81 22.55
N LYS A 548 -26.09 -5.98 21.92
CA LYS A 548 -27.28 -6.71 21.48
C LYS A 548 -27.40 -7.98 22.33
N VAL A 549 -28.48 -8.08 23.11
CA VAL A 549 -28.71 -9.26 23.93
C VAL A 549 -29.26 -10.37 23.05
N ILE A 550 -28.47 -11.43 22.86
CA ILE A 550 -28.83 -12.56 21.98
C ILE A 550 -29.43 -13.74 22.74
N SER A 551 -29.19 -13.82 24.06
CA SER A 551 -29.74 -14.86 24.92
C SER A 551 -29.86 -14.39 26.36
N VAL A 552 -30.91 -14.87 27.05
CA VAL A 552 -31.14 -14.68 28.48
C VAL A 552 -31.39 -16.05 29.12
N ASN A 553 -30.51 -16.46 30.01
CA ASN A 553 -30.62 -17.70 30.78
C ASN A 553 -31.05 -17.36 32.22
N GLN A 554 -32.06 -18.06 32.73
CA GLN A 554 -32.51 -17.89 34.12
C GLN A 554 -32.33 -19.20 34.90
N ASP A 555 -31.72 -19.09 36.07
CA ASP A 555 -31.56 -20.16 37.06
C ASP A 555 -32.25 -19.75 38.38
N GLY A 556 -33.31 -20.46 38.76
CA GLY A 556 -34.09 -20.16 39.97
C GLY A 556 -35.04 -18.96 39.89
N PRO A 557 -35.83 -18.71 40.96
CA PRO A 557 -36.81 -17.63 41.01
C PRO A 557 -36.17 -16.25 41.25
N VAL A 558 -36.59 -15.23 40.50
CA VAL A 558 -36.07 -13.86 40.60
C VAL A 558 -37.03 -12.99 41.42
N HIS A 559 -36.65 -12.70 42.67
CA HIS A 559 -37.42 -11.89 43.62
C HIS A 559 -36.95 -10.42 43.62
N LEU A 560 -37.27 -9.69 42.54
CA LEU A 560 -36.95 -8.27 42.38
C LEU A 560 -38.13 -7.50 41.78
N SER A 561 -38.25 -6.21 42.12
CA SER A 561 -39.12 -5.30 41.37
C SER A 561 -38.59 -5.05 39.94
N ILE A 562 -39.48 -4.64 39.01
CA ILE A 562 -39.07 -4.28 37.63
C ILE A 562 -38.04 -3.14 37.63
N GLY A 563 -38.16 -2.19 38.56
CA GLY A 563 -37.21 -1.08 38.71
C GLY A 563 -35.80 -1.57 39.05
N GLN A 564 -35.70 -2.50 40.01
CA GLN A 564 -34.44 -3.11 40.42
C GLN A 564 -33.84 -4.01 39.34
N LEU A 565 -34.65 -4.81 38.64
CA LEU A 565 -34.17 -5.62 37.52
C LEU A 565 -33.59 -4.74 36.40
N ASN A 566 -34.24 -3.62 36.10
CA ASN A 566 -33.73 -2.64 35.13
C ASN A 566 -32.48 -1.92 35.62
N HIS A 567 -32.38 -1.61 36.92
CA HIS A 567 -31.17 -1.06 37.52
C HIS A 567 -30.01 -2.05 37.41
N LEU A 568 -30.22 -3.30 37.84
CA LEU A 568 -29.22 -4.38 37.79
C LEU A 568 -28.72 -4.59 36.36
N ARG A 569 -29.63 -4.69 35.37
CA ARG A 569 -29.28 -4.78 33.94
C ARG A 569 -28.41 -3.61 33.48
N ARG A 570 -28.81 -2.36 33.77
CA ARG A 570 -28.07 -1.17 33.33
C ARG A 570 -26.68 -1.12 33.95
N GLN A 571 -26.57 -1.43 35.24
CA GLN A 571 -25.29 -1.48 35.93
C GLN A 571 -24.38 -2.55 35.33
N THR A 572 -24.86 -3.78 35.19
CA THR A 572 -24.02 -4.88 34.66
C THR A 572 -23.59 -4.64 33.22
N LEU A 573 -24.45 -4.05 32.37
CA LEU A 573 -24.06 -3.69 31.01
C LEU A 573 -23.04 -2.53 30.98
N ALA A 574 -23.16 -1.54 31.88
CA ALA A 574 -22.18 -0.47 32.01
C ALA A 574 -20.82 -1.03 32.48
N ASP A 575 -20.82 -1.87 33.51
CA ASP A 575 -19.60 -2.51 34.01
C ASP A 575 -18.96 -3.42 32.93
N LEU A 576 -19.77 -4.11 32.11
CA LEU A 576 -19.28 -4.88 30.97
C LEU A 576 -18.61 -3.98 29.92
N ALA A 577 -19.19 -2.82 29.61
CA ALA A 577 -18.59 -1.86 28.68
C ALA A 577 -17.22 -1.39 29.18
N ASP A 578 -17.10 -1.05 30.46
CA ASP A 578 -15.84 -0.63 31.08
C ASP A 578 -14.83 -1.79 31.13
N ALA A 579 -15.28 -3.01 31.46
CA ALA A 579 -14.43 -4.19 31.47
C ALA A 579 -13.86 -4.52 30.08
N LEU A 580 -14.66 -4.35 29.02
CA LEU A 580 -14.19 -4.54 27.64
C LEU A 580 -13.06 -3.57 27.30
N VAL A 581 -13.26 -2.27 27.54
CA VAL A 581 -12.23 -1.24 27.28
C VAL A 581 -10.97 -1.48 28.11
N ASN A 582 -11.12 -1.73 29.41
CA ASN A 582 -9.98 -1.94 30.30
C ASN A 582 -9.19 -3.22 29.97
N SER A 583 -9.84 -4.25 29.41
CA SER A 583 -9.17 -5.48 29.00
C SER A 583 -8.21 -5.30 27.81
N CYS A 584 -8.38 -4.23 27.03
CA CYS A 584 -7.53 -3.91 25.89
C CYS A 584 -6.27 -3.14 26.29
N ARG A 585 -6.30 -2.42 27.43
CA ARG A 585 -5.23 -1.51 27.81
C ARG A 585 -3.93 -2.26 28.08
N GLY A 586 -2.88 -1.86 27.37
CA GLY A 586 -1.56 -2.42 27.51
C GLY A 586 -0.87 -1.92 28.78
N THR A 587 -0.16 -2.80 29.48
CA THR A 587 0.84 -2.39 30.47
C THR A 587 2.20 -2.44 29.80
N LEU A 588 2.96 -1.34 29.88
CA LEU A 588 4.32 -1.31 29.36
C LEU A 588 5.20 -2.29 30.15
N PRO A 589 6.12 -3.01 29.47
CA PRO A 589 7.13 -3.81 30.15
C PRO A 589 7.89 -2.97 31.20
N ALA A 590 8.26 -3.58 32.34
CA ALA A 590 8.97 -2.87 33.41
C ALA A 590 10.34 -2.32 32.96
N ASP A 591 10.95 -2.96 31.97
CA ASP A 591 12.20 -2.59 31.30
C ASP A 591 11.97 -1.78 30.01
N PHE A 592 10.74 -1.36 29.72
CA PHE A 592 10.45 -0.49 28.58
C PHE A 592 11.23 0.81 28.73
N THR A 593 12.18 0.99 27.82
CA THR A 593 12.85 2.26 27.60
C THR A 593 12.42 2.76 26.23
N ALA A 594 11.83 3.95 26.19
CA ALA A 594 11.47 4.58 24.92
C ALA A 594 12.71 5.02 24.11
N GLY A 595 13.91 4.55 24.44
CA GLY A 595 15.15 5.02 23.83
C GLY A 595 15.24 4.62 22.36
N TRP A 596 15.02 5.59 21.48
CA TRP A 596 15.63 5.53 20.16
C TRP A 596 17.14 5.52 20.37
N PRO A 597 17.89 4.60 19.74
CA PRO A 597 19.33 4.61 19.92
C PRO A 597 19.89 5.99 19.53
N THR A 598 20.93 6.41 20.22
CA THR A 598 21.72 7.58 19.81
C THR A 598 23.05 7.07 19.27
N LEU A 599 23.69 7.85 18.40
CA LEU A 599 24.97 7.50 17.73
C LEU A 599 26.05 6.98 18.70
N ALA A 600 25.99 7.37 19.98
CA ALA A 600 26.94 6.97 21.02
C ALA A 600 26.72 5.57 21.62
N ASN A 601 25.50 5.01 21.52
CA ASN A 601 25.11 3.76 22.19
C ASN A 601 25.08 2.53 21.25
N SER A 602 25.36 2.70 19.96
CA SER A 602 25.41 1.60 18.99
C SER A 602 26.78 0.94 18.98
N GLN A 603 27.02 -0.01 19.89
CA GLN A 603 28.08 -0.99 19.65
C GLN A 603 27.68 -1.90 18.49
N PRO A 604 28.58 -2.24 17.55
CA PRO A 604 28.29 -3.17 16.47
C PRO A 604 27.80 -4.50 17.06
N ARG A 605 26.54 -4.85 16.80
CA ARG A 605 25.96 -6.11 17.30
C ARG A 605 26.58 -7.33 16.62
N ILE A 606 27.09 -7.16 15.40
CA ILE A 606 27.76 -8.18 14.60
C ILE A 606 28.80 -7.45 13.74
N ARG A 607 30.07 -7.90 13.74
CA ARG A 607 31.04 -7.45 12.74
C ARG A 607 30.69 -8.11 11.40
N PRO A 608 30.57 -7.36 10.29
CA PRO A 608 30.47 -7.98 8.97
C PRO A 608 31.65 -8.93 8.78
N THR A 609 31.36 -10.21 8.51
CA THR A 609 32.37 -11.16 8.06
C THR A 609 32.60 -10.89 6.57
N GLY A 610 33.39 -9.86 6.27
CA GLY A 610 33.69 -9.50 4.88
C GLY A 610 34.32 -10.67 4.13
N ALA A 611 34.01 -10.77 2.84
CA ALA A 611 34.78 -11.58 1.91
C ALA A 611 36.25 -11.10 1.96
N ALA A 612 37.16 -11.99 2.34
CA ALA A 612 38.58 -11.68 2.40
C ALA A 612 39.11 -11.39 0.98
N GLY A 613 39.26 -10.11 0.60
CA GLY A 613 40.14 -9.74 -0.52
C GLY A 613 39.77 -8.51 -1.37
N ALA A 614 38.49 -8.13 -1.48
CA ALA A 614 38.12 -7.00 -2.34
C ALA A 614 38.25 -5.65 -1.60
N LYS A 615 39.15 -4.77 -2.04
CA LYS A 615 39.13 -3.37 -1.60
C LYS A 615 37.90 -2.72 -2.23
N LEU A 616 36.84 -2.48 -1.44
CA LEU A 616 35.73 -1.62 -1.86
C LEU A 616 36.29 -0.28 -2.32
N GLY A 617 36.10 0.05 -3.60
CA GLY A 617 36.70 1.24 -4.20
C GLY A 617 35.87 2.51 -3.99
N GLN A 618 36.14 3.54 -4.79
CA GLN A 618 35.75 4.92 -4.46
C GLN A 618 34.51 5.41 -5.21
N VAL A 619 34.26 4.83 -6.39
CA VAL A 619 33.22 5.29 -7.32
C VAL A 619 32.50 4.07 -7.90
N SER A 620 31.19 4.14 -8.00
CA SER A 620 30.38 3.12 -8.66
C SER A 620 29.62 3.64 -9.87
N ALA A 621 29.51 2.81 -10.90
CA ALA A 621 28.72 3.02 -12.09
C ALA A 621 27.48 2.15 -12.04
N TYR A 622 26.31 2.77 -11.90
CA TYR A 622 25.00 2.12 -11.85
C TYR A 622 24.31 2.23 -13.20
N TRP A 623 24.27 1.11 -13.93
CA TRP A 623 23.70 1.07 -15.27
C TRP A 623 22.18 0.86 -15.19
N LEU A 624 21.42 1.90 -15.50
CA LEU A 624 19.94 1.84 -15.56
C LEU A 624 19.47 1.12 -16.82
N ASN A 625 20.25 1.24 -17.89
CA ASN A 625 20.14 0.47 -19.12
C ASN A 625 21.54 0.04 -19.54
N LEU A 626 21.68 -1.19 -20.03
CA LEU A 626 23.00 -1.69 -20.45
C LEU A 626 23.37 -1.14 -21.82
N PRO A 627 24.63 -0.73 -22.03
CA PRO A 627 25.11 -0.46 -23.37
C PRO A 627 25.23 -1.77 -24.18
N PRO A 628 25.13 -1.70 -25.52
CA PRO A 628 25.20 -2.88 -26.38
C PRO A 628 26.48 -3.71 -26.19
N GLU A 629 27.63 -3.02 -26.06
CA GLU A 629 28.93 -3.67 -25.91
C GLU A 629 29.56 -3.38 -24.54
N PRO A 630 30.19 -4.37 -23.88
CA PRO A 630 30.80 -4.20 -22.57
C PRO A 630 31.93 -3.16 -22.55
N GLU A 631 32.63 -2.94 -23.65
CA GLU A 631 33.66 -1.91 -23.81
C GLU A 631 33.10 -0.49 -23.62
N GLN A 632 31.82 -0.28 -23.90
CA GLN A 632 31.14 1.00 -23.68
C GLN A 632 30.79 1.20 -22.21
N ALA A 633 30.65 0.12 -21.44
CA ALA A 633 30.47 0.18 -20.00
C ALA A 633 31.79 0.40 -19.24
N ALA A 634 32.94 0.14 -19.88
CA ALA A 634 34.25 0.33 -19.28
C ALA A 634 34.56 1.82 -19.08
N CYS A 635 34.31 2.30 -17.86
CA CYS A 635 34.43 3.70 -17.47
C CYS A 635 35.46 3.93 -16.34
N GLY A 636 36.10 2.88 -15.85
CA GLY A 636 37.06 2.91 -14.75
C GLY A 636 36.41 3.01 -13.38
N ALA A 637 35.16 2.56 -13.22
CA ALA A 637 34.48 2.61 -11.94
C ALA A 637 34.91 1.43 -11.08
N SER A 638 35.07 1.63 -9.77
CA SER A 638 35.48 0.54 -8.89
C SER A 638 34.39 -0.51 -8.68
N ILE A 639 33.13 -0.15 -8.94
CA ILE A 639 31.99 -1.04 -8.84
C ILE A 639 31.06 -0.80 -10.03
N HIS A 640 30.67 -1.84 -10.75
CA HIS A 640 29.67 -1.80 -11.82
C HIS A 640 28.41 -2.51 -11.35
N TYR A 641 27.28 -1.80 -11.26
CA TYR A 641 25.98 -2.42 -11.04
C TYR A 641 25.28 -2.66 -12.37
N LEU A 642 24.99 -3.93 -12.69
CA LEU A 642 24.37 -4.35 -13.94
C LEU A 642 22.92 -4.86 -13.73
N PRO A 643 21.93 -4.47 -14.56
CA PRO A 643 20.56 -4.97 -14.48
C PRO A 643 20.46 -6.36 -15.12
N LEU A 644 20.59 -7.42 -14.34
CA LEU A 644 20.63 -8.79 -14.89
C LEU A 644 19.36 -9.21 -15.63
N TYR A 645 18.21 -8.68 -15.23
CA TYR A 645 16.94 -9.00 -15.88
C TYR A 645 16.84 -8.46 -17.32
N SER A 646 17.78 -7.61 -17.74
CA SER A 646 17.91 -7.12 -19.12
C SER A 646 18.68 -8.09 -20.03
N LEU A 647 19.31 -9.14 -19.50
CA LEU A 647 20.16 -10.08 -20.26
C LEU A 647 19.61 -11.52 -20.23
N SER A 648 19.78 -12.28 -21.31
CA SER A 648 19.46 -13.72 -21.33
C SER A 648 20.64 -14.55 -20.80
N GLU A 649 20.41 -15.77 -20.30
CA GLU A 649 21.45 -16.55 -19.62
C GLU A 649 22.70 -16.87 -20.46
N PRO A 650 22.67 -17.04 -21.80
CA PRO A 650 23.90 -17.12 -22.58
C PRO A 650 24.60 -15.76 -22.77
N ASP A 651 23.82 -14.69 -23.01
CA ASP A 651 24.35 -13.35 -23.31
C ASP A 651 24.99 -12.69 -22.08
N ALA A 652 24.37 -12.87 -20.91
CA ALA A 652 24.83 -12.32 -19.65
C ALA A 652 26.25 -12.78 -19.30
N ALA A 653 26.50 -14.08 -19.40
CA ALA A 653 27.79 -14.69 -19.07
C ALA A 653 28.93 -14.19 -19.98
N GLY A 654 28.65 -14.03 -21.28
CA GLY A 654 29.63 -13.51 -22.24
C GLY A 654 29.92 -12.03 -22.02
N TRP A 655 28.88 -11.24 -21.78
CA TRP A 655 28.99 -9.81 -21.54
C TRP A 655 29.79 -9.52 -20.25
N ILE A 656 29.46 -10.19 -19.14
CA ILE A 656 30.15 -10.00 -17.84
C ILE A 656 31.62 -10.41 -17.94
N ARG A 657 31.94 -11.56 -18.56
CA ARG A 657 33.34 -12.00 -18.73
C ARG A 657 34.18 -11.03 -19.54
N ARG A 658 33.61 -10.42 -20.59
CA ARG A 658 34.31 -9.39 -21.38
C ARG A 658 34.56 -8.12 -20.58
N LEU A 659 33.55 -7.63 -19.84
CA LEU A 659 33.77 -6.46 -18.96
C LEU A 659 34.86 -6.75 -17.91
N ARG A 660 34.84 -7.93 -17.29
CA ARG A 660 35.88 -8.38 -16.34
C ARG A 660 37.29 -8.39 -16.94
N GLN A 661 37.43 -8.74 -18.22
CA GLN A 661 38.74 -8.73 -18.90
C GLN A 661 39.28 -7.32 -19.11
N ILE A 662 38.38 -6.35 -19.32
CA ILE A 662 38.73 -4.94 -19.54
C ILE A 662 39.00 -4.24 -18.21
N GLU A 663 38.18 -4.53 -17.20
CA GLU A 663 38.24 -3.95 -15.86
C GLU A 663 38.47 -5.04 -14.81
N SER A 664 39.70 -5.59 -14.76
CA SER A 664 40.06 -6.72 -13.88
C SER A 664 39.88 -6.42 -12.39
N ASP A 665 40.07 -5.16 -12.02
CA ASP A 665 40.14 -4.71 -10.61
C ASP A 665 38.79 -4.18 -10.10
N SER A 666 37.77 -4.08 -10.96
CA SER A 666 36.46 -3.52 -10.62
C SER A 666 35.53 -4.59 -10.08
N ALA A 667 34.76 -4.30 -9.02
CA ALA A 667 33.71 -5.21 -8.58
C ALA A 667 32.53 -5.18 -9.57
N ILE A 668 32.07 -6.34 -10.05
CA ILE A 668 30.90 -6.44 -10.92
C ILE A 668 29.75 -7.01 -10.11
N MET A 669 28.78 -6.14 -9.82
CA MET A 669 27.59 -6.45 -9.03
C MET A 669 26.37 -6.52 -9.92
N ALA A 670 25.45 -7.40 -9.56
CA ALA A 670 24.14 -7.46 -10.19
C ALA A 670 23.12 -6.70 -9.34
N TRP A 671 22.38 -5.78 -9.95
CA TRP A 671 21.26 -5.14 -9.26
C TRP A 671 19.93 -5.77 -9.67
N LEU A 672 19.09 -6.01 -8.68
CA LEU A 672 17.73 -6.52 -8.82
C LEU A 672 16.74 -5.38 -8.64
N PRO A 673 15.62 -5.39 -9.37
CA PRO A 673 14.58 -4.39 -9.15
C PRO A 673 14.11 -4.49 -7.70
N PRO A 674 13.66 -3.38 -7.08
CA PRO A 674 13.17 -3.40 -5.70
C PRO A 674 12.08 -4.46 -5.48
N ILE A 675 11.29 -4.73 -6.52
CA ILE A 675 10.18 -5.68 -6.51
C ILE A 675 10.50 -6.86 -7.42
N THR A 676 10.60 -8.05 -6.83
CA THR A 676 11.02 -9.26 -7.54
C THR A 676 9.88 -10.23 -7.82
N THR A 677 8.61 -9.82 -7.65
CA THR A 677 7.40 -10.66 -7.88
C THR A 677 7.50 -11.44 -9.18
N GLY A 678 7.44 -12.78 -9.11
CA GLY A 678 7.56 -13.66 -10.28
C GLY A 678 8.96 -13.80 -10.87
N LEU A 679 9.89 -12.88 -10.56
CA LEU A 679 11.32 -13.06 -10.77
C LEU A 679 11.89 -14.01 -9.72
N ALA A 680 11.61 -13.84 -8.42
CA ALA A 680 12.09 -14.72 -7.35
C ALA A 680 11.70 -16.19 -7.54
N GLY A 681 10.46 -16.47 -7.97
CA GLY A 681 10.03 -17.82 -8.34
C GLY A 681 10.79 -18.42 -9.54
N ARG A 682 11.49 -17.58 -10.31
CA ARG A 682 12.38 -17.95 -11.44
C ARG A 682 13.87 -17.82 -11.09
N LEU A 683 14.24 -17.00 -10.10
CA LEU A 683 15.57 -16.89 -9.46
C LEU A 683 15.76 -18.08 -8.51
N ARG A 684 15.58 -19.30 -9.03
CA ARG A 684 15.88 -20.53 -8.29
C ARG A 684 17.36 -20.51 -7.86
N PRO A 685 17.76 -21.29 -6.84
CA PRO A 685 19.16 -21.49 -6.45
C PRO A 685 20.12 -21.67 -7.64
N GLU A 686 19.64 -22.28 -8.73
CA GLU A 686 20.38 -22.47 -9.98
C GLU A 686 20.81 -21.19 -10.70
N LEU A 687 20.06 -20.08 -10.62
CA LEU A 687 20.50 -18.81 -11.22
C LEU A 687 21.57 -18.17 -10.34
N LEU A 688 21.44 -18.23 -9.01
CA LEU A 688 22.45 -17.72 -8.07
C LEU A 688 23.78 -18.46 -8.17
N SER A 689 23.77 -19.78 -8.37
CA SER A 689 25.00 -20.53 -8.68
C SER A 689 25.62 -20.10 -10.00
N ARG A 690 24.79 -19.84 -11.03
CA ARG A 690 25.26 -19.32 -12.33
C ARG A 690 25.82 -17.91 -12.24
N LEU A 691 25.31 -17.06 -11.34
CA LEU A 691 25.82 -15.70 -11.15
C LEU A 691 27.31 -15.72 -10.74
N LEU A 692 27.68 -16.66 -9.85
CA LEU A 692 29.07 -16.88 -9.46
C LEU A 692 29.90 -17.39 -10.64
N ASP A 693 29.39 -18.35 -11.42
CA ASP A 693 30.06 -18.86 -12.62
C ASP A 693 30.28 -17.77 -13.69
N TRP A 694 29.42 -16.76 -13.73
CA TRP A 694 29.54 -15.62 -14.65
C TRP A 694 30.58 -14.60 -14.19
N GLY A 695 31.09 -14.70 -12.96
CA GLY A 695 32.12 -13.80 -12.41
C GLY A 695 31.56 -12.54 -11.75
N LEU A 696 30.34 -12.61 -11.20
CA LEU A 696 29.79 -11.55 -10.35
C LEU A 696 30.35 -11.62 -8.93
N ASP A 697 30.65 -10.46 -8.36
CA ASP A 697 31.18 -10.33 -6.99
C ASP A 697 30.09 -10.06 -5.95
N GLY A 698 28.89 -9.66 -6.37
CA GLY A 698 27.87 -9.25 -5.42
C GLY A 698 26.49 -8.95 -5.99
N LEU A 699 25.56 -8.70 -5.06
CA LEU A 699 24.15 -8.41 -5.32
C LEU A 699 23.76 -7.07 -4.72
N CYS A 700 22.93 -6.31 -5.44
CA CYS A 700 22.38 -5.04 -5.02
C CYS A 700 20.85 -5.10 -5.08
N CYS A 701 20.16 -4.90 -3.97
CA CYS A 701 18.70 -4.96 -3.92
C CYS A 701 18.11 -4.06 -2.83
N GLY A 702 16.95 -3.48 -3.09
CA GLY A 702 16.20 -2.65 -2.14
C GLY A 702 15.24 -3.43 -1.22
N HIS A 703 15.41 -4.75 -1.08
CA HIS A 703 14.44 -5.61 -0.45
C HIS A 703 14.81 -5.96 1.02
N PRO A 704 13.88 -5.97 1.99
CA PRO A 704 14.20 -6.30 3.40
C PRO A 704 14.72 -7.71 3.63
N GLY A 705 14.44 -8.66 2.72
CA GLY A 705 14.93 -10.04 2.75
C GLY A 705 16.17 -10.30 1.89
N LEU A 706 17.04 -9.30 1.70
CA LEU A 706 18.26 -9.39 0.87
C LEU A 706 19.11 -10.64 1.17
N ASP A 707 19.23 -11.03 2.44
CA ASP A 707 20.06 -12.15 2.87
C ASP A 707 19.48 -13.52 2.54
N TYR A 708 18.16 -13.61 2.39
CA TYR A 708 17.48 -14.83 1.95
C TYR A 708 17.67 -15.06 0.45
N LEU A 709 17.74 -13.99 -0.34
CA LEU A 709 18.14 -14.09 -1.76
C LEU A 709 19.56 -14.64 -1.89
N ALA A 710 20.45 -14.39 -0.92
CA ALA A 710 21.80 -14.93 -0.90
C ALA A 710 21.94 -16.27 -0.14
N ALA A 711 20.89 -16.76 0.52
CA ALA A 711 20.95 -17.93 1.41
C ALA A 711 21.23 -19.29 0.75
N PRO A 712 20.83 -19.56 -0.51
CA PRO A 712 21.14 -20.84 -1.17
C PRO A 712 22.62 -21.07 -1.48
N LEU A 713 23.50 -20.07 -1.29
CA LEU A 713 24.93 -20.21 -1.51
C LEU A 713 25.58 -20.85 -0.28
N GLU A 714 26.18 -22.04 -0.46
CA GLU A 714 26.84 -22.82 0.61
C GLU A 714 27.90 -22.01 1.40
N ASP A 715 28.41 -20.90 0.82
CA ASP A 715 29.26 -19.94 1.52
C ASP A 715 28.83 -18.50 1.19
N LYS A 716 27.92 -17.93 1.99
CA LYS A 716 27.50 -16.51 1.93
C LYS A 716 28.68 -15.53 1.88
N ARG A 717 29.86 -15.93 2.38
CA ARG A 717 31.10 -15.14 2.44
C ARG A 717 31.75 -14.84 1.09
N LYS A 718 31.16 -15.28 -0.03
CA LYS A 718 31.68 -15.03 -1.39
C LYS A 718 31.04 -13.87 -2.15
N LEU A 719 29.90 -13.35 -1.70
CA LEU A 719 29.21 -12.23 -2.37
C LEU A 719 29.16 -10.99 -1.50
N ILE A 720 29.46 -9.85 -2.10
CA ILE A 720 29.22 -8.53 -1.52
C ILE A 720 27.73 -8.22 -1.60
N LEU A 721 27.11 -7.90 -0.47
CA LEU A 721 25.70 -7.52 -0.42
C LEU A 721 25.55 -6.00 -0.29
N SER A 722 24.78 -5.40 -1.20
CA SER A 722 24.47 -3.97 -1.23
C SER A 722 22.96 -3.73 -1.07
N ALA A 723 22.59 -2.95 -0.07
CA ALA A 723 21.23 -2.47 0.13
C ALA A 723 20.98 -1.23 -0.73
N ASP A 724 20.13 -1.35 -1.75
CA ASP A 724 19.86 -0.27 -2.70
C ASP A 724 18.87 0.77 -2.16
N THR A 725 18.70 1.89 -2.87
CA THR A 725 17.75 2.97 -2.53
C THR A 725 16.31 2.50 -2.25
N GLY A 726 15.87 1.38 -2.84
CA GLY A 726 14.56 0.78 -2.56
C GLY A 726 14.39 0.24 -1.13
N ALA A 727 15.51 0.05 -0.40
CA ALA A 727 15.55 -0.33 1.01
C ALA A 727 15.03 0.78 1.94
N ASN A 728 14.82 2.00 1.40
CA ASN A 728 14.26 3.14 2.11
C ASN A 728 15.01 3.48 3.40
N ILE A 729 16.35 3.38 3.38
CA ILE A 729 17.20 3.67 4.53
C ILE A 729 17.14 5.16 4.85
N TYR A 730 16.47 5.48 5.96
CA TYR A 730 16.17 6.86 6.40
C TYR A 730 16.71 7.19 7.80
N ASN A 731 17.15 6.17 8.53
CA ASN A 731 17.63 6.26 9.92
C ASN A 731 18.65 5.16 10.21
N GLN A 732 19.36 5.30 11.31
CA GLN A 732 20.40 4.35 11.73
C GLN A 732 19.86 2.95 12.09
N GLU A 733 18.63 2.84 12.60
CA GLU A 733 18.06 1.52 12.96
C GLU A 733 17.80 0.68 11.71
N THR A 734 17.43 1.33 10.61
CA THR A 734 17.31 0.66 9.30
C THR A 734 18.68 0.21 8.80
N LEU A 735 19.75 1.01 8.97
CA LEU A 735 21.11 0.57 8.68
C LEU A 735 21.53 -0.64 9.53
N ASN A 736 21.27 -0.60 10.83
CA ASN A 736 21.57 -1.69 11.76
C ASN A 736 20.89 -2.99 11.34
N TYR A 737 19.64 -2.90 10.85
CA TYR A 737 18.95 -4.06 10.29
C TYR A 737 19.69 -4.64 9.08
N TYR A 738 20.05 -3.81 8.09
CA TYR A 738 20.75 -4.28 6.89
C TYR A 738 22.15 -4.83 7.20
N ALA A 739 22.87 -4.22 8.14
CA ALA A 739 24.16 -4.71 8.63
C ALA A 739 24.01 -6.10 9.27
N ALA A 740 22.98 -6.29 10.10
CA ALA A 740 22.74 -7.55 10.80
C ALA A 740 22.41 -8.72 9.86
N ILE A 741 21.90 -8.43 8.66
CA ILE A 741 21.62 -9.44 7.62
C ILE A 741 22.78 -9.59 6.61
N GLY A 742 23.89 -8.88 6.83
CA GLY A 742 25.14 -9.06 6.07
C GLY A 742 25.37 -8.07 4.92
N ALA A 743 24.64 -6.96 4.84
CA ALA A 743 24.96 -5.90 3.88
C ALA A 743 26.30 -5.23 4.24
N GLU A 744 27.15 -5.05 3.24
CA GLU A 744 28.45 -4.36 3.35
C GLU A 744 28.37 -2.94 2.77
N ILE A 745 27.45 -2.73 1.82
CA ILE A 745 27.20 -1.43 1.18
C ILE A 745 25.74 -1.07 1.40
N ALA A 746 25.46 0.22 1.61
CA ALA A 746 24.08 0.71 1.66
C ALA A 746 23.96 2.07 0.97
N SER A 747 22.98 2.20 0.07
CA SER A 747 22.57 3.49 -0.47
C SER A 747 21.39 4.05 0.31
N PRO A 748 21.58 5.16 1.05
CA PRO A 748 20.49 5.83 1.73
C PRO A 748 19.41 6.33 0.76
N SER A 749 18.22 6.61 1.30
CA SER A 749 17.17 7.22 0.50
C SER A 749 17.67 8.51 -0.16
N PRO A 750 17.42 8.71 -1.46
CA PRO A 750 17.79 9.94 -2.15
C PRO A 750 16.90 11.11 -1.72
N GLU A 751 16.09 11.00 -0.67
CA GLU A 751 15.26 12.07 -0.10
C GLU A 751 15.84 12.66 1.21
N LEU A 752 16.99 12.16 1.68
CA LEU A 752 17.69 12.65 2.87
C LEU A 752 18.49 13.91 2.56
N SER A 753 18.36 14.92 3.42
CA SER A 753 19.19 16.13 3.32
C SER A 753 20.66 15.83 3.60
N ILE A 754 21.54 16.74 3.21
CA ILE A 754 22.98 16.63 3.50
C ILE A 754 23.23 16.53 5.02
N ALA A 755 22.47 17.28 5.82
CA ALA A 755 22.55 17.20 7.29
C ALA A 755 22.20 15.81 7.81
N GLN A 756 21.13 15.20 7.30
CA GLN A 756 20.72 13.85 7.70
C GLN A 756 21.74 12.78 7.24
N LEU A 757 22.32 12.93 6.05
CA LEU A 757 23.39 12.03 5.58
C LEU A 757 24.64 12.13 6.47
N ARG A 758 24.98 13.33 6.96
CA ARG A 758 26.08 13.53 7.93
C ARG A 758 25.84 12.80 9.24
N GLU A 759 24.62 12.86 9.75
CA GLU A 759 24.22 12.16 10.99
C GLU A 759 24.26 10.64 10.82
N LEU A 760 23.96 10.14 9.61
CA LEU A 760 23.89 8.70 9.32
C LEU A 760 25.28 8.05 9.11
N GLN A 761 26.27 8.81 8.65
CA GLN A 761 27.61 8.31 8.33
C GLN A 761 28.35 7.67 9.53
N PRO A 762 28.34 8.25 10.76
CA PRO A 762 28.83 7.58 11.95
C PRO A 762 28.20 6.22 12.22
N ALA A 763 26.88 6.14 12.11
CA ALA A 763 26.14 4.91 12.37
C ALA A 763 26.52 3.81 11.39
N ALA A 764 26.63 4.15 10.10
CA ALA A 764 27.06 3.22 9.06
C ALA A 764 28.45 2.63 9.36
N ALA A 765 29.42 3.48 9.73
CA ALA A 765 30.75 3.02 10.11
C ALA A 765 30.71 2.15 11.38
N GLY A 766 29.89 2.54 12.36
CA GLY A 766 29.68 1.81 13.61
C GLY A 766 29.12 0.40 13.41
N CYS A 767 28.28 0.18 12.39
CA CYS A 767 27.74 -1.13 12.02
C CYS A 767 28.51 -1.84 10.90
N GLY A 768 29.62 -1.25 10.41
CA GLY A 768 30.48 -1.83 9.38
C GLY A 768 29.93 -1.73 7.95
N ILE A 769 28.97 -0.84 7.70
CA ILE A 769 28.45 -0.53 6.37
C ILE A 769 29.25 0.62 5.75
N THR A 770 29.60 0.48 4.48
CA THR A 770 30.05 1.60 3.65
C THR A 770 28.86 2.27 2.97
N LEU A 771 28.64 3.56 3.25
CA LEU A 771 27.59 4.31 2.59
C LEU A 771 27.93 4.56 1.12
N GLU A 772 26.93 4.46 0.26
CA GLU A 772 27.04 4.76 -1.15
C GLU A 772 26.05 5.88 -1.53
N ILE A 773 26.56 7.03 -1.93
CA ILE A 773 25.79 8.26 -2.07
C ILE A 773 25.63 8.62 -3.55
N PRO A 774 24.39 8.86 -4.03
CA PRO A 774 24.12 9.41 -5.36
C PRO A 774 24.91 10.70 -5.62
N LEU A 775 25.80 10.67 -6.60
CA LEU A 775 26.58 11.82 -7.06
C LEU A 775 25.97 12.44 -8.34
N TYR A 776 25.55 11.60 -9.28
CA TYR A 776 25.13 12.04 -10.62
C TYR A 776 24.08 11.14 -11.25
N GLY A 777 23.28 11.70 -12.15
CA GLY A 777 22.47 10.96 -13.11
C GLY A 777 20.98 11.00 -12.79
N ARG A 778 20.20 10.19 -13.50
CA ARG A 778 18.75 10.14 -13.31
C ARG A 778 18.37 9.28 -12.12
N LEU A 779 17.49 9.79 -11.26
CA LEU A 779 16.94 9.05 -10.13
C LEU A 779 15.70 8.27 -10.58
N ARG A 780 15.53 7.06 -10.06
CA ARG A 780 14.30 6.28 -10.23
C ARG A 780 13.14 7.01 -9.55
N ALA A 781 12.15 7.45 -10.32
CA ALA A 781 10.99 8.17 -9.81
C ALA A 781 9.83 7.23 -9.44
N MET A 782 9.65 6.14 -10.18
CA MET A 782 8.54 5.21 -9.99
C MET A 782 8.84 3.86 -10.64
N SER A 783 8.46 2.77 -9.96
CA SER A 783 8.44 1.40 -10.50
C SER A 783 7.01 0.86 -10.50
N SER A 784 6.56 0.31 -11.63
CA SER A 784 5.18 -0.11 -11.82
C SER A 784 5.06 -1.44 -12.57
N ARG A 785 4.11 -2.27 -12.17
CA ARG A 785 3.66 -3.43 -12.96
C ARG A 785 2.82 -3.03 -14.17
N PHE A 786 2.32 -1.81 -14.23
CA PHE A 786 1.65 -1.26 -15.39
C PHE A 786 2.67 -0.59 -16.32
N CYS A 787 2.67 -0.96 -17.60
CA CYS A 787 3.46 -0.28 -18.64
C CYS A 787 2.54 0.62 -19.49
N PRO A 788 2.71 1.96 -19.47
CA PRO A 788 1.91 2.87 -20.29
C PRO A 788 2.02 2.61 -21.80
N ILE A 789 3.16 2.07 -22.27
CA ILE A 789 3.39 1.83 -23.70
C ILE A 789 2.63 0.61 -24.22
N GLY A 790 2.75 -0.52 -23.49
CA GLY A 790 2.24 -1.81 -23.92
C GLY A 790 0.91 -2.20 -23.26
N GLN A 791 0.49 -1.45 -22.23
CA GLN A 791 -0.68 -1.68 -21.39
C GLN A 791 -0.86 -3.13 -20.94
N ASN A 792 0.24 -3.88 -20.84
CA ASN A 792 0.35 -5.33 -20.61
C ASN A 792 -0.65 -6.18 -21.40
N LEU A 793 -0.99 -5.78 -22.63
CA LEU A 793 -1.88 -6.55 -23.50
C LEU A 793 -1.17 -7.79 -24.06
N PRO A 794 -1.85 -8.97 -24.14
CA PRO A 794 -1.31 -10.16 -24.78
C PRO A 794 -0.80 -9.85 -26.19
N GLY A 795 0.47 -10.17 -26.43
CA GLY A 795 1.10 -9.89 -27.71
C GLY A 795 1.49 -8.42 -27.93
N CYS A 796 1.83 -7.68 -26.89
CA CYS A 796 2.49 -6.38 -26.99
C CYS A 796 3.66 -6.43 -28.02
N ARG A 797 3.63 -5.58 -29.05
CA ARG A 797 4.66 -5.57 -30.10
C ARG A 797 6.05 -5.19 -29.59
N ILE A 798 6.13 -4.40 -28.51
CA ILE A 798 7.39 -4.10 -27.84
C ILE A 798 7.92 -5.37 -27.20
N CYS A 799 7.15 -6.00 -26.31
CA CYS A 799 7.55 -7.28 -25.71
C CYS A 799 7.85 -8.39 -26.74
N ARG A 800 7.15 -8.42 -27.88
CA ARG A 800 7.45 -9.38 -28.97
C ARG A 800 8.75 -9.06 -29.71
N LYS A 801 9.07 -7.79 -29.97
CA LYS A 801 10.34 -7.38 -30.58
C LYS A 801 11.54 -7.66 -29.66
N THR A 802 11.35 -7.49 -28.35
CA THR A 802 12.41 -7.58 -27.32
C THR A 802 12.59 -8.97 -26.70
N VAL A 803 11.77 -9.97 -27.04
CA VAL A 803 11.86 -11.33 -26.45
C VAL A 803 12.01 -12.41 -27.53
N GLY A 804 11.78 -12.08 -28.82
CA GLY A 804 11.61 -13.06 -29.89
C GLY A 804 12.83 -13.50 -30.68
N ASN A 805 13.98 -12.80 -30.62
CA ASN A 805 15.00 -12.93 -31.68
C ASN A 805 16.44 -13.23 -31.25
N GLY A 806 16.68 -13.78 -30.05
CA GLY A 806 17.98 -14.41 -29.70
C GLY A 806 19.25 -13.61 -30.01
N GLY A 807 19.23 -12.28 -29.88
CA GLY A 807 20.35 -11.42 -30.25
C GLY A 807 20.70 -10.42 -29.16
N GLY A 808 21.86 -10.59 -28.50
CA GLY A 808 22.54 -9.58 -27.68
C GLY A 808 21.73 -9.00 -26.50
N PRO A 809 22.29 -8.00 -25.77
CA PRO A 809 21.53 -7.22 -24.79
C PRO A 809 20.34 -6.56 -25.49
N ASP A 810 19.13 -7.02 -25.18
CA ASP A 810 17.90 -6.46 -25.73
C ASP A 810 17.75 -5.00 -25.26
N GLN A 811 18.09 -4.02 -26.10
CA GLN A 811 17.93 -2.61 -25.74
C GLN A 811 16.43 -2.31 -25.62
N ALA A 812 15.96 -2.05 -24.40
CA ALA A 812 14.62 -1.53 -24.21
C ALA A 812 14.57 -0.11 -24.80
N ASP A 813 13.74 0.07 -25.83
CA ASP A 813 13.47 1.39 -26.40
C ASP A 813 13.11 2.38 -25.28
N LEU A 814 13.77 3.53 -25.24
CA LEU A 814 13.45 4.59 -24.30
C LEU A 814 12.27 5.44 -24.79
N PHE A 815 11.27 5.62 -23.94
CA PHE A 815 10.10 6.47 -24.17
C PHE A 815 10.09 7.62 -23.16
N TYR A 816 9.14 8.55 -23.31
CA TYR A 816 9.00 9.66 -22.37
C TYR A 816 7.54 9.91 -22.00
N LEU A 817 7.31 10.24 -20.73
CA LEU A 817 6.09 10.88 -20.27
C LEU A 817 6.37 12.37 -20.07
N GLU A 818 5.63 13.21 -20.78
CA GLU A 818 5.71 14.66 -20.63
C GLU A 818 4.57 15.15 -19.74
N ASP A 819 4.90 16.01 -18.77
CA ASP A 819 3.93 16.65 -17.88
C ASP A 819 3.39 17.99 -18.44
N GLN A 820 2.51 18.63 -17.68
CA GLN A 820 1.94 19.94 -18.05
C GLN A 820 2.97 21.08 -18.12
N GLN A 821 4.14 20.92 -17.49
CA GLN A 821 5.25 21.86 -17.52
C GLN A 821 6.25 21.55 -18.65
N ARG A 822 5.89 20.64 -19.58
CA ARG A 822 6.75 20.18 -20.68
C ARG A 822 8.01 19.45 -20.21
N ARG A 823 8.09 19.03 -18.95
CA ARG A 823 9.19 18.21 -18.45
C ARG A 823 9.03 16.79 -18.96
N GLN A 824 10.11 16.22 -19.50
CA GLN A 824 10.14 14.87 -20.07
C GLN A 824 10.76 13.88 -19.08
N PHE A 825 9.98 12.92 -18.63
CA PHE A 825 10.38 11.85 -17.72
C PHE A 825 10.65 10.57 -18.52
N PRO A 826 11.90 10.07 -18.55
CA PRO A 826 12.21 8.86 -19.30
C PRO A 826 11.47 7.65 -18.72
N LEU A 827 10.90 6.85 -19.61
CA LEU A 827 10.12 5.65 -19.33
C LEU A 827 10.79 4.46 -20.00
N LEU A 828 11.27 3.52 -19.19
CA LEU A 828 11.94 2.31 -19.63
C LEU A 828 11.04 1.09 -19.36
N PRO A 829 10.56 0.38 -20.39
CA PRO A 829 9.81 -0.85 -20.22
C PRO A 829 10.74 -2.04 -19.99
N HIS A 830 10.37 -2.93 -19.07
CA HIS A 830 11.08 -4.18 -18.78
C HIS A 830 10.24 -5.39 -19.19
N PRO A 831 10.33 -5.83 -20.47
CA PRO A 831 9.38 -6.78 -21.05
C PRO A 831 9.44 -8.18 -20.44
N ARG A 832 10.63 -8.62 -19.99
CA ARG A 832 10.83 -9.95 -19.41
C ARG A 832 10.16 -10.13 -18.04
N ILE A 833 9.92 -9.02 -17.36
CA ILE A 833 9.39 -8.97 -15.98
C ILE A 833 8.04 -8.24 -15.92
N CYS A 834 7.54 -7.82 -17.09
CA CYS A 834 6.28 -7.09 -17.28
C CYS A 834 6.13 -5.89 -16.32
N CYS A 835 7.21 -5.11 -16.18
CA CYS A 835 7.22 -3.88 -15.39
C CYS A 835 7.67 -2.69 -16.25
N SER A 836 7.54 -1.49 -15.71
CA SER A 836 8.14 -0.29 -16.29
C SER A 836 8.65 0.63 -15.20
N GLU A 837 9.65 1.44 -15.56
CA GLU A 837 10.30 2.37 -14.66
C GLU A 837 10.31 3.76 -15.26
N ILE A 838 9.98 4.73 -14.43
CA ILE A 838 10.01 6.15 -14.78
C ILE A 838 11.18 6.77 -14.02
N PHE A 839 12.00 7.55 -14.71
CA PHE A 839 13.15 8.26 -14.16
C PHE A 839 12.88 9.76 -14.06
N SER A 840 13.66 10.45 -13.24
CA SER A 840 13.59 11.91 -13.07
C SER A 840 13.82 12.63 -14.39
N HIS A 841 13.11 13.76 -14.56
CA HIS A 841 13.39 14.70 -15.63
C HIS A 841 14.79 15.32 -15.46
N ASP A 842 15.09 15.85 -14.27
CA ASP A 842 16.37 16.49 -14.00
C ASP A 842 17.49 15.47 -13.72
N LEU A 843 18.71 15.79 -14.17
CA LEU A 843 19.92 15.09 -13.78
C LEU A 843 20.38 15.55 -12.39
N LEU A 844 20.65 14.61 -11.50
CA LEU A 844 21.32 14.91 -10.24
C LEU A 844 22.74 15.41 -10.52
N SER A 845 23.16 16.47 -9.83
CA SER A 845 24.54 16.92 -9.74
C SER A 845 24.85 17.28 -8.29
N ALA A 846 25.40 16.34 -7.54
CA ALA A 846 25.62 16.46 -6.10
C ALA A 846 27.10 16.64 -5.71
N ALA A 847 27.98 17.02 -6.65
CA ALA A 847 29.42 17.07 -6.42
C ALA A 847 29.84 18.01 -5.27
N ALA A 848 29.23 19.19 -5.15
CA ALA A 848 29.50 20.11 -4.04
C ALA A 848 29.07 19.50 -2.69
N ALA A 849 27.87 18.90 -2.64
CA ALA A 849 27.35 18.23 -1.46
C ALA A 849 28.24 17.04 -1.04
N ALA A 850 28.69 16.24 -2.00
CA ALA A 850 29.61 15.13 -1.76
C ALA A 850 30.98 15.61 -1.26
N GLY A 851 31.52 16.70 -1.84
CA GLY A 851 32.75 17.32 -1.36
C GLY A 851 32.68 17.71 0.12
N ASN A 852 31.58 18.34 0.53
CA ASN A 852 31.33 18.73 1.92
C ASN A 852 31.21 17.54 2.88
N LEU A 853 30.68 16.40 2.42
CA LEU A 853 30.62 15.16 3.21
C LEU A 853 32.00 14.51 3.37
N LEU A 854 32.84 14.61 2.35
CA LEU A 854 34.21 14.09 2.38
C LEU A 854 35.12 14.90 3.32
N GLU A 855 34.92 16.21 3.39
CA GLU A 855 35.73 17.14 4.21
C GLU A 855 35.51 16.98 5.72
N GLN A 856 34.27 16.89 6.20
CA GLN A 856 33.98 16.82 7.65
C GLN A 856 34.63 15.61 8.35
N ARG A 857 34.86 14.52 7.62
CA ARG A 857 35.61 13.36 8.13
C ARG A 857 37.03 13.75 8.55
N GLU A 858 37.69 14.59 7.75
CA GLU A 858 39.09 14.98 7.98
C GLU A 858 39.19 15.92 9.18
N SER A 859 38.23 16.84 9.34
CA SER A 859 38.23 17.82 10.43
C SER A 859 37.81 17.25 11.79
N ALA A 860 36.96 16.22 11.83
CA ALA A 860 36.48 15.62 13.08
C ALA A 860 37.40 14.51 13.66
N GLY A 861 38.60 14.30 13.11
CA GLY A 861 39.52 13.25 13.59
C GLY A 861 39.00 11.82 13.38
N LEU A 862 38.01 11.66 12.49
CA LEU A 862 37.25 10.43 12.24
C LEU A 862 38.00 9.48 11.28
N ALA A 863 39.33 9.37 11.43
CA ALA A 863 40.18 8.55 10.57
C ALA A 863 39.78 7.05 10.56
N GLN A 864 39.00 6.60 11.55
CA GLN A 864 38.59 5.22 11.78
C GLN A 864 37.43 4.72 10.88
N TRP A 865 36.75 5.56 10.10
CA TRP A 865 35.55 5.17 9.34
C TRP A 865 35.84 4.92 7.85
N SER A 866 35.00 4.25 7.07
CA SER A 866 35.17 4.15 5.60
C SER A 866 34.66 5.41 4.89
N ARG A 867 35.30 5.82 3.78
CA ARG A 867 34.80 6.96 2.98
C ARG A 867 33.59 6.48 2.17
N PRO A 868 32.57 7.33 1.96
CA PRO A 868 31.41 6.92 1.18
C PRO A 868 31.81 6.68 -0.28
N ILE A 869 31.19 5.69 -0.90
CA ILE A 869 31.29 5.43 -2.34
C ILE A 869 30.44 6.49 -3.07
N LEU A 870 30.96 7.06 -4.16
CA LEU A 870 30.23 8.01 -4.98
C LEU A 870 29.56 7.29 -6.15
N ARG A 871 28.22 7.30 -6.21
CA ARG A 871 27.44 6.55 -7.20
C ARG A 871 27.03 7.42 -8.40
N LEU A 872 27.30 6.93 -9.61
CA LEU A 872 26.92 7.54 -10.88
C LEU A 872 25.83 6.70 -11.55
N TYR A 873 24.67 7.28 -11.86
CA TYR A 873 23.62 6.59 -12.62
C TYR A 873 23.75 6.90 -14.11
N PHE A 874 23.88 5.85 -14.93
CA PHE A 874 23.98 5.98 -16.39
C PHE A 874 22.77 5.40 -17.10
N LEU A 875 22.21 6.16 -18.04
CA LEU A 875 21.07 5.79 -18.90
C LEU A 875 21.27 6.18 -20.36
N GLN A 876 21.75 7.39 -20.63
CA GLN A 876 21.83 7.99 -21.99
C GLN A 876 23.16 8.70 -22.28
N GLU A 877 24.09 8.61 -21.34
CA GLU A 877 25.43 9.16 -21.41
C GLU A 877 26.26 8.39 -22.46
N THR A 878 27.12 9.10 -23.17
CA THR A 878 28.05 8.48 -24.11
C THR A 878 29.21 7.80 -23.35
N PRO A 879 29.91 6.83 -23.94
CA PRO A 879 31.05 6.18 -23.28
C PRO A 879 32.14 7.17 -22.80
N ASP A 880 32.38 8.25 -23.55
CA ASP A 880 33.32 9.31 -23.16
C ASP A 880 32.82 10.12 -21.98
N GLU A 881 31.54 10.49 -21.97
CA GLU A 881 30.92 11.17 -20.83
C GLU A 881 30.99 10.30 -19.56
N CYS A 882 30.69 9.00 -19.67
CA CYS A 882 30.81 8.04 -18.56
C CYS A 882 32.23 8.01 -17.99
N ARG A 883 33.26 7.94 -18.85
CA ARG A 883 34.68 7.98 -18.44
C ARG A 883 35.05 9.31 -17.76
N LEU A 884 34.63 10.43 -18.34
CA LEU A 884 34.94 11.76 -17.80
C LEU A 884 34.28 11.98 -16.42
N LEU A 885 33.01 11.61 -16.26
CA LEU A 885 32.29 11.69 -14.99
C LEU A 885 32.94 10.81 -13.93
N THR A 886 33.29 9.57 -14.29
CA THR A 886 33.97 8.62 -13.39
C THR A 886 35.33 9.13 -12.95
N GLY A 887 36.13 9.65 -13.89
CA GLY A 887 37.43 10.26 -13.59
C GLY A 887 37.34 11.50 -12.69
N LEU A 888 36.32 12.36 -12.89
CA LEU A 888 36.07 13.49 -12.01
C LEU A 888 35.61 13.05 -10.61
N ALA A 889 34.77 12.02 -10.52
CA ALA A 889 34.33 11.47 -9.23
C ALA A 889 35.51 10.89 -8.44
N HIS A 890 36.42 10.15 -9.08
CA HIS A 890 37.65 9.65 -8.45
C HIS A 890 38.53 10.81 -7.96
N ARG A 891 38.74 11.84 -8.78
CA ARG A 891 39.50 13.02 -8.36
C ARG A 891 38.85 13.75 -7.19
N LEU A 892 37.52 13.90 -7.20
CA LEU A 892 36.78 14.52 -6.10
C LEU A 892 36.98 13.73 -4.81
N HIS A 893 36.89 12.40 -4.91
CA HIS A 893 37.15 11.52 -3.79
C HIS A 893 38.62 11.65 -3.32
N GLN A 894 39.61 11.72 -4.21
CA GLN A 894 41.03 11.76 -3.85
C GLN A 894 41.55 13.14 -3.42
N ALA A 895 40.83 14.22 -3.71
CA ALA A 895 41.24 15.58 -3.38
C ALA A 895 41.48 15.75 -1.87
N ALA A 896 42.61 16.36 -1.52
CA ALA A 896 43.10 16.48 -0.14
C ALA A 896 42.61 17.75 0.56
N ASP A 897 42.28 18.80 -0.19
CA ASP A 897 41.92 20.11 0.36
C ASP A 897 40.57 20.63 -0.20
N PRO A 898 39.89 21.55 0.52
CA PRO A 898 38.59 22.08 0.12
C PRO A 898 38.60 22.87 -1.20
N GLU A 899 39.69 23.55 -1.53
CA GLU A 899 39.79 24.36 -2.75
C GLU A 899 39.80 23.45 -3.98
N SER A 900 40.66 22.43 -3.98
CA SER A 900 40.70 21.38 -5.01
C SER A 900 39.34 20.71 -5.19
N ARG A 901 38.64 20.38 -4.09
CA ARG A 901 37.28 19.82 -4.13
C ARG A 901 36.30 20.78 -4.79
N GLY A 902 36.33 22.06 -4.44
CA GLY A 902 35.51 23.10 -5.04
C GLY A 902 35.74 23.23 -6.55
N GLN A 903 37.00 23.24 -6.98
CA GLN A 903 37.36 23.29 -8.41
C GLN A 903 36.87 22.05 -9.18
N ILE A 904 37.05 20.85 -8.61
CA ILE A 904 36.58 19.60 -9.23
C ILE A 904 35.05 19.56 -9.29
N ALA A 905 34.37 19.96 -8.20
CA ALA A 905 32.91 20.05 -8.17
C ALA A 905 32.38 21.05 -9.21
N GLY A 906 33.06 22.18 -9.42
CA GLY A 906 32.76 23.13 -10.48
C GLY A 906 32.86 22.50 -11.88
N ARG A 907 33.96 21.79 -12.17
CA ARG A 907 34.12 21.05 -13.44
C ARG A 907 33.05 19.97 -13.61
N PHE A 908 32.70 19.27 -12.55
CA PHE A 908 31.64 18.26 -12.54
C PHE A 908 30.28 18.87 -12.90
N ARG A 909 29.96 20.04 -12.33
CA ARG A 909 28.73 20.79 -12.62
C ARG A 909 28.67 21.24 -14.07
N ILE A 910 29.78 21.74 -14.63
CA ILE A 910 29.87 22.15 -16.04
C ILE A 910 29.60 20.95 -16.97
N LEU A 911 30.27 19.82 -16.73
CA LEU A 911 30.04 18.61 -17.52
C LEU A 911 28.59 18.12 -17.39
N THR A 912 28.04 18.13 -16.18
CA THR A 912 26.62 17.78 -15.96
C THR A 912 25.70 18.69 -16.78
N ALA A 913 25.98 19.99 -16.84
CA ALA A 913 25.18 20.94 -17.60
C ALA A 913 25.27 20.74 -19.12
N GLN A 914 26.45 20.42 -19.63
CA GLN A 914 26.64 20.08 -21.05
C GLN A 914 25.83 18.83 -21.42
N ILE A 915 25.86 17.80 -20.57
CA ILE A 915 25.07 16.58 -20.78
C ILE A 915 23.57 16.87 -20.66
N ALA A 916 23.15 17.65 -19.67
CA ALA A 916 21.76 18.02 -19.46
C ALA A 916 21.19 18.77 -20.68
N ALA A 917 21.96 19.72 -21.23
CA ALA A 917 21.61 20.44 -22.46
C ALA A 917 21.49 19.51 -23.67
N ARG A 918 22.44 18.59 -23.86
CA ARG A 918 22.39 17.58 -24.93
C ARG A 918 21.15 16.68 -24.83
N LEU A 919 20.75 16.34 -23.60
CA LEU A 919 19.59 15.49 -23.32
C LEU A 919 18.27 16.27 -23.24
N GLY A 920 18.28 17.60 -23.34
CA GLY A 920 17.07 18.44 -23.24
C GLY A 920 16.40 18.37 -21.87
N CYS A 921 17.18 18.36 -20.78
CA CYS A 921 16.66 18.23 -19.43
C CYS A 921 17.30 19.22 -18.43
N GLY A 922 16.66 19.39 -17.27
CA GLY A 922 17.17 20.24 -16.19
C GLY A 922 18.25 19.57 -15.34
N ILE A 923 18.79 20.34 -14.40
CA ILE A 923 19.79 19.89 -13.41
C ILE A 923 19.24 20.11 -12.02
N ARG A 924 19.46 19.13 -11.14
CA ARG A 924 19.17 19.21 -9.71
C ARG A 924 20.47 19.26 -8.92
N THR A 925 20.78 20.42 -8.33
CA THR A 925 21.99 20.64 -7.52
C THR A 925 21.70 20.42 -6.03
N GLY A 926 21.93 19.21 -5.51
CA GLY A 926 21.82 18.91 -4.08
C GLY A 926 20.43 19.14 -3.43
N GLN A 927 20.31 18.86 -2.14
CA GLN A 927 19.05 18.89 -1.38
C GLN A 927 19.05 19.94 -0.27
N ASP A 928 19.00 21.22 -0.61
CA ASP A 928 18.50 22.23 0.33
C ASP A 928 17.02 22.46 0.04
N ARG A 929 16.20 21.75 0.80
CA ARG A 929 14.73 21.76 0.74
C ARG A 929 14.08 23.04 1.32
N GLN A 930 14.84 24.06 1.70
CA GLN A 930 14.28 25.19 2.46
C GLN A 930 13.76 26.37 1.65
N THR A 931 14.01 26.47 0.35
CA THR A 931 13.44 27.56 -0.44
C THR A 931 12.85 27.01 -1.73
N GLY A 932 11.53 27.07 -1.86
CA GLY A 932 10.81 26.77 -3.09
C GLY A 932 11.06 27.81 -4.20
N ASN A 933 12.29 28.30 -4.35
CA ASN A 933 12.68 29.20 -5.42
C ASN A 933 13.65 28.47 -6.35
N LEU A 934 13.14 28.10 -7.53
CA LEU A 934 13.93 27.81 -8.72
C LEU A 934 14.26 29.12 -9.46
N GLU A 935 14.73 30.13 -8.72
CA GLU A 935 15.21 31.38 -9.30
C GLU A 935 16.63 31.60 -8.77
N ASP A 936 17.60 31.20 -9.60
CA ASP A 936 18.83 31.93 -9.89
C ASP A 936 19.79 30.99 -10.63
N ILE A 937 19.59 30.86 -11.93
CA ILE A 937 20.62 30.38 -12.87
C ILE A 937 20.58 31.32 -14.08
N ASP A 938 21.07 32.52 -13.88
CA ASP A 938 21.62 33.35 -14.95
C ASP A 938 22.84 34.07 -14.36
N THR A 939 23.97 33.35 -14.30
CA THR A 939 25.33 33.91 -14.15
C THR A 939 26.39 32.85 -14.48
#